data_AF-W6S638-F1
#
_entry.id   AF-W6S638-F1
#
_cell.length_a   1.000
_cell.length_b   1.000
_cell.length_c   1.000
_cell.angle_alpha   90.00
_cell.angle_beta   90.00
_cell.angle_gamma   90.00
#
_symmetry.space_group_name_H-M   'P 1'
#
loop_
_entity.id
_entity.type
_entity.pdbx_description
1 polymer ?
#
loop_
_entity_poly.entity_id
_entity_poly.type
_entity_poly.pdbx_seq_one_letter_code
_entity_poly.pdbx_strand_id
1 'polypeptide(L)'
;MKKFKSVILIMITIATVFFNSIMALADDDGYYIENMKVDVEVNDARQYMITETIDVYFNESRHGITRNIPTSSVDENYDIKDIAVTDDKYTIQSNQNEIIIKIGDSKKEVKGKKRYVIKYTLDNYADEEDDGDYIYLNVLGAQWDTTIKNFTATITYPEEAVLEKYWLYSGEYGDTDNEFVNLSKNKNNIILTSKNEIPSNNAITIKARLSEGAFKNARQYQYPFIIKNETENIEITKNQEYIVDKSFVINVVNSDEQCVIDLWDDYNLLYKSKIEGINVSDKDIFVDEKNRKITLPKVQGEYKFNIHYKVIPVLHSDVNINLNPSYNNIKVEKLTCNIKSYYDIEGINNKLSSSKYDITINKNNIKFENRDEIKRGNDIDLKVNINTSLFSRKIPFAIILAVVWSAVVFIISIYIYKKYCKKKKLTPKLDIYYPNNINSTEMAYIIKGKVIPEDVVSLIFYWASENCIKIKIGEKKKNKLKFIKLRELDEKHKEYEKDMFESMFSKGDGNEVTTKKLKKSFYLDINRVKSKISKEFRGEKALRDRVTIVLSVVSLILSQIPIIIVAIAKTIVYNENFNYILPIIGINIALSIVLYFVGIYISKKIYDGDLSKLRIRLIVFIGTLLISSISIISLYSIAIPFQYIVVTIILSYINILISGLMPSKSQYAIETIENILGFKKFVTIAEKERLETLVDENAKYFYDILPYAQVLGVTSTWCDKFKDITMEPSTWYYSNTTGSSYYDYLMITAMTKSMASICHDVTTPPVTSTTNSIINSYSNGGFSGGGSGGGGGSSW
;
A
#
# COMPACT_ATOMS: atom_id res chain seq x y z
N MET A 1 19.59 -24.82 -6.44
CA MET A 1 19.14 -24.18 -5.17
C MET A 1 19.53 -22.70 -5.02
N LYS A 2 20.78 -22.29 -4.73
CA LYS A 2 21.10 -20.87 -4.36
C LYS A 2 20.55 -19.75 -5.28
N LYS A 3 20.44 -19.97 -6.61
CA LYS A 3 19.81 -19.00 -7.54
C LYS A 3 18.32 -18.75 -7.25
N PHE A 4 17.57 -19.77 -6.84
CA PHE A 4 16.12 -19.67 -6.58
C PHE A 4 15.80 -18.78 -5.38
N LYS A 5 16.60 -18.82 -4.30
CA LYS A 5 16.36 -17.98 -3.11
C LYS A 5 16.36 -16.48 -3.42
N SER A 6 17.14 -16.02 -4.41
CA SER A 6 17.12 -14.61 -4.84
C SER A 6 15.88 -14.25 -5.66
N VAL A 7 15.37 -15.17 -6.49
CA VAL A 7 14.11 -14.96 -7.23
C VAL A 7 12.93 -14.96 -6.27
N ILE A 8 12.89 -15.90 -5.33
CA ILE A 8 11.87 -15.97 -4.27
C ILE A 8 11.89 -14.69 -3.42
N LEU A 9 13.07 -14.18 -3.04
CA LEU A 9 13.15 -12.93 -2.26
C LEU A 9 12.62 -11.71 -3.06
N ILE A 10 12.90 -11.64 -4.37
CA ILE A 10 12.35 -10.60 -5.25
C ILE A 10 10.83 -10.74 -5.41
N MET A 11 10.32 -11.96 -5.61
CA MET A 11 8.87 -12.24 -5.64
C MET A 11 8.19 -11.83 -4.33
N ILE A 12 8.80 -12.12 -3.18
CA ILE A 12 8.30 -11.69 -1.86
C ILE A 12 8.35 -10.16 -1.74
N THR A 13 9.42 -9.48 -2.17
CA THR A 13 9.50 -8.01 -2.11
C THR A 13 8.46 -7.35 -3.01
N ILE A 14 8.21 -7.90 -4.21
CA ILE A 14 7.14 -7.45 -5.12
C ILE A 14 5.78 -7.69 -4.45
N ALA A 15 5.52 -8.90 -3.93
CA ALA A 15 4.28 -9.21 -3.24
C ALA A 15 4.02 -8.23 -2.08
N THR A 16 5.01 -7.96 -1.21
CA THR A 16 4.85 -7.01 -0.10
C THR A 16 4.61 -5.56 -0.51
N VAL A 17 4.90 -5.16 -1.75
CA VAL A 17 4.54 -3.83 -2.29
C VAL A 17 3.11 -3.84 -2.87
N PHE A 18 2.56 -5.01 -3.20
CA PHE A 18 1.15 -5.22 -3.54
C PHE A 18 0.29 -5.66 -2.34
N PHE A 19 0.82 -5.59 -1.11
CA PHE A 19 0.03 -5.72 0.10
C PHE A 19 -0.59 -4.38 0.49
N ASN A 20 -1.81 -4.16 -0.01
CA ASN A 20 -2.77 -3.38 0.74
C ASN A 20 -3.03 -4.05 2.11
N SER A 21 -3.43 -3.26 3.09
CA SER A 21 -3.70 -3.75 4.44
C SER A 21 -4.99 -4.58 4.46
N ILE A 22 -4.88 -5.89 4.21
CA ILE A 22 -5.96 -6.82 4.53
C ILE A 22 -6.10 -6.82 6.06
N MET A 23 -7.18 -6.22 6.56
CA MET A 23 -7.63 -6.49 7.91
C MET A 23 -8.04 -7.96 7.97
N ALA A 24 -7.38 -8.73 8.83
CA ALA A 24 -7.83 -10.07 9.14
C ALA A 24 -9.07 -9.96 10.03
N LEU A 25 -10.25 -9.92 9.39
CA LEU A 25 -11.48 -10.32 10.05
C LEU A 25 -11.32 -11.79 10.45
N ALA A 26 -11.58 -12.07 11.72
CA ALA A 26 -11.62 -13.42 12.26
C ALA A 26 -13.10 -13.74 12.50
N ASP A 27 -13.75 -14.33 11.49
CA ASP A 27 -15.12 -14.81 11.57
C ASP A 27 -15.18 -16.01 12.52
N ASP A 28 -15.35 -15.71 13.80
CA ASP A 28 -16.00 -16.56 14.79
C ASP A 28 -17.02 -15.68 15.51
N ASP A 29 -18.19 -15.49 14.89
CA ASP A 29 -19.26 -14.59 15.34
C ASP A 29 -19.78 -14.94 16.75
N GLY A 30 -19.40 -16.11 17.29
CA GLY A 30 -19.88 -16.63 18.56
C GLY A 30 -21.36 -17.01 18.55
N TYR A 31 -22.03 -16.96 17.40
CA TYR A 31 -23.43 -17.37 17.20
C TYR A 31 -23.71 -17.68 15.71
N TYR A 32 -24.88 -18.26 15.41
CA TYR A 32 -25.42 -18.40 14.04
C TYR A 32 -26.95 -18.63 14.09
N ILE A 33 -27.63 -18.55 12.95
CA ILE A 33 -29.07 -18.79 12.85
C ILE A 33 -29.34 -20.18 12.27
N GLU A 34 -30.06 -21.02 13.02
CA GLU A 34 -30.46 -22.37 12.58
C GLU A 34 -31.62 -22.33 11.59
N ASN A 35 -32.66 -21.55 11.90
CA ASN A 35 -33.82 -21.35 11.03
C ASN A 35 -34.25 -19.88 11.07
N MET A 36 -34.52 -19.28 9.91
CA MET A 36 -35.23 -18.01 9.80
C MET A 36 -36.50 -18.21 8.97
N LYS A 37 -37.65 -17.89 9.56
CA LYS A 37 -38.96 -17.91 8.89
C LYS A 37 -39.54 -16.51 8.84
N VAL A 38 -39.88 -16.03 7.65
CA VAL A 38 -40.44 -14.69 7.42
C VAL A 38 -41.82 -14.82 6.78
N ASP A 39 -42.87 -14.59 7.56
CA ASP A 39 -44.24 -14.54 7.06
C ASP A 39 -44.61 -13.08 6.81
N VAL A 40 -45.16 -12.80 5.63
CA VAL A 40 -45.54 -11.46 5.17
C VAL A 40 -46.96 -11.52 4.64
N GLU A 41 -47.86 -10.79 5.28
CA GLU A 41 -49.25 -10.63 4.82
C GLU A 41 -49.44 -9.21 4.26
N VAL A 42 -49.85 -9.11 3.00
CA VAL A 42 -50.00 -7.84 2.28
C VAL A 42 -51.47 -7.56 2.02
N ASN A 43 -51.97 -6.43 2.54
CA ASN A 43 -53.36 -6.01 2.39
C ASN A 43 -53.59 -5.08 1.18
N ASP A 44 -54.86 -4.76 0.88
CA ASP A 44 -55.25 -3.88 -0.23
C ASP A 44 -54.97 -2.38 0.02
N ALA A 45 -54.39 -2.04 1.18
CA ALA A 45 -53.80 -0.75 1.50
C ALA A 45 -52.26 -0.74 1.35
N ARG A 46 -51.68 -1.78 0.74
CA ARG A 46 -50.23 -1.96 0.49
C ARG A 46 -49.38 -2.05 1.77
N GLN A 47 -50.00 -2.40 2.89
CA GLN A 47 -49.30 -2.58 4.17
C GLN A 47 -48.76 -4.00 4.26
N TYR A 48 -47.48 -4.15 4.59
CA TYR A 48 -46.82 -5.44 4.72
C TYR A 48 -46.70 -5.79 6.21
N MET A 49 -47.56 -6.67 6.69
CA MET A 49 -47.57 -7.16 8.07
C MET A 49 -46.58 -8.32 8.18
N ILE A 50 -45.42 -8.08 8.80
CA ILE A 50 -44.29 -9.00 8.82
C ILE A 50 -44.18 -9.69 10.19
N THR A 51 -44.03 -11.00 10.19
CA THR A 51 -43.65 -11.81 11.35
C THR A 51 -42.36 -12.58 11.04
N GLU A 52 -41.28 -12.25 11.74
CA GLU A 52 -40.02 -12.97 11.68
C GLU A 52 -39.90 -13.91 12.88
N THR A 53 -39.67 -15.20 12.63
CA THR A 53 -39.30 -16.20 13.64
C THR A 53 -37.87 -16.64 13.40
N ILE A 54 -37.00 -16.40 14.39
CA ILE A 54 -35.55 -16.59 14.27
C ILE A 54 -35.10 -17.58 15.35
N ASP A 55 -34.68 -18.77 14.94
CA ASP A 55 -34.04 -19.77 15.79
C ASP A 55 -32.52 -19.55 15.78
N VAL A 56 -32.00 -19.00 16.88
CA VAL A 56 -30.59 -18.63 17.05
C VAL A 56 -29.86 -19.68 17.89
N TYR A 57 -28.61 -20.00 17.54
CA TYR A 57 -27.70 -20.78 18.36
C TYR A 57 -26.50 -19.93 18.77
N PHE A 58 -26.34 -19.67 20.06
CA PHE A 58 -25.19 -18.95 20.62
C PHE A 58 -24.07 -19.93 20.99
N ASN A 59 -22.93 -19.86 20.31
CA ASN A 59 -21.72 -20.63 20.64
C ASN A 59 -21.04 -20.05 21.89
N GLU A 60 -21.09 -18.73 22.08
CA GLU A 60 -20.64 -18.01 23.27
C GLU A 60 -21.81 -17.60 24.18
N SER A 61 -21.52 -16.90 25.28
CA SER A 61 -22.54 -16.22 26.06
C SER A 61 -22.88 -14.88 25.40
N ARG A 62 -24.17 -14.62 25.12
CA ARG A 62 -24.67 -13.34 24.61
C ARG A 62 -25.89 -12.88 25.42
N HIS A 63 -26.15 -11.58 25.52
CA HIS A 63 -27.38 -11.04 26.11
C HIS A 63 -28.59 -11.17 25.16
N GLY A 64 -28.35 -11.16 23.85
CA GLY A 64 -29.37 -11.51 22.86
C GLY A 64 -29.01 -11.10 21.43
N ILE A 65 -30.01 -10.59 20.69
CA ILE A 65 -29.84 -10.08 19.32
C ILE A 65 -30.31 -8.63 19.18
N THR A 66 -29.76 -7.94 18.19
CA THR A 66 -30.19 -6.65 17.69
C THR A 66 -30.79 -6.87 16.29
N ARG A 67 -31.87 -6.19 15.95
CA ARG A 67 -32.57 -6.28 14.66
C ARG A 67 -32.74 -4.88 14.08
N ASN A 68 -32.16 -4.64 12.91
CA ASN A 68 -32.11 -3.32 12.24
C ASN A 68 -33.04 -3.30 11.02
N ILE A 69 -34.09 -2.49 11.07
CA ILE A 69 -35.08 -2.35 9.98
C ILE A 69 -34.89 -0.96 9.36
N PRO A 70 -34.44 -0.86 8.09
CA PRO A 70 -34.32 0.43 7.38
C PRO A 70 -35.66 1.16 7.33
N THR A 71 -35.65 2.49 7.40
CA THR A 71 -36.86 3.34 7.30
C THR A 71 -37.18 3.79 5.87
N SER A 72 -36.35 3.41 4.91
CA SER A 72 -36.51 3.65 3.48
C SER A 72 -35.73 2.60 2.68
N SER A 73 -35.96 2.50 1.38
CA SER A 73 -35.11 1.79 0.43
C SER A 73 -34.56 2.77 -0.62
N VAL A 74 -34.01 2.25 -1.73
CA VAL A 74 -33.57 3.09 -2.86
C VAL A 74 -34.78 3.68 -3.59
N ASP A 75 -35.80 2.84 -3.82
CA ASP A 75 -36.97 3.16 -4.64
C ASP A 75 -38.18 3.63 -3.80
N GLU A 76 -38.28 3.25 -2.52
CA GLU A 76 -39.51 3.41 -1.72
C GLU A 76 -39.30 3.94 -0.29
N ASN A 77 -40.17 4.86 0.13
CA ASN A 77 -40.32 5.30 1.53
C ASN A 77 -41.58 4.67 2.14
N TYR A 78 -41.54 4.33 3.43
CA TYR A 78 -42.62 3.65 4.16
C TYR A 78 -42.53 3.94 5.66
N ASP A 79 -43.65 3.97 6.38
CA ASP A 79 -43.61 4.07 7.85
C ASP A 79 -43.45 2.67 8.44
N ILE A 80 -42.74 2.53 9.56
CA ILE A 80 -42.69 1.28 10.34
C ILE A 80 -43.60 1.43 11.57
N LYS A 81 -44.55 0.51 11.73
CA LYS A 81 -45.60 0.53 12.77
C LYS A 81 -45.68 -0.82 13.49
N ASP A 82 -46.46 -0.87 14.57
CA ASP A 82 -46.87 -2.09 15.28
C ASP A 82 -45.72 -3.02 15.76
N ILE A 83 -44.56 -2.43 16.05
CA ILE A 83 -43.35 -3.18 16.44
C ILE A 83 -43.58 -3.88 17.79
N ALA A 84 -43.47 -5.22 17.79
CA ALA A 84 -43.58 -6.05 18.98
C ALA A 84 -42.61 -7.23 18.94
N VAL A 85 -42.14 -7.66 20.11
CA VAL A 85 -41.37 -8.90 20.29
C VAL A 85 -42.11 -9.79 21.28
N THR A 86 -42.24 -11.08 20.96
CA THR A 86 -42.93 -12.07 21.82
C THR A 86 -41.97 -12.65 22.86
N ASP A 87 -42.44 -12.85 24.09
CA ASP A 87 -41.77 -13.53 25.22
C ASP A 87 -40.41 -12.98 25.72
N ASP A 88 -39.81 -12.00 25.06
CA ASP A 88 -38.55 -11.36 25.46
C ASP A 88 -38.68 -9.88 25.81
N LYS A 89 -37.72 -9.39 26.60
CA LYS A 89 -37.49 -7.96 26.79
C LYS A 89 -36.85 -7.37 25.54
N TYR A 90 -37.25 -6.16 25.18
CA TYR A 90 -36.62 -5.40 24.10
C TYR A 90 -36.66 -3.89 24.38
N THR A 91 -35.82 -3.15 23.67
CA THR A 91 -35.87 -1.68 23.58
C THR A 91 -35.75 -1.25 22.12
N ILE A 92 -36.61 -0.31 21.70
CA ILE A 92 -36.55 0.29 20.37
C ILE A 92 -35.71 1.57 20.43
N GLN A 93 -34.82 1.76 19.46
CA GLN A 93 -34.15 3.02 19.15
C GLN A 93 -34.43 3.37 17.69
N SER A 94 -34.48 4.66 17.35
CA SER A 94 -34.71 5.12 15.98
C SER A 94 -33.66 6.16 15.60
N ASN A 95 -33.00 5.93 14.47
CA ASN A 95 -32.03 6.82 13.83
C ASN A 95 -32.65 7.34 12.51
N GLN A 96 -31.97 8.26 11.83
CA GLN A 96 -32.50 8.87 10.58
C GLN A 96 -32.77 7.88 9.44
N ASN A 97 -32.16 6.68 9.48
CA ASN A 97 -32.17 5.72 8.37
C ASN A 97 -32.70 4.32 8.77
N GLU A 98 -32.88 4.04 10.07
CA GLU A 98 -33.22 2.70 10.57
C GLU A 98 -33.86 2.73 11.97
N ILE A 99 -34.70 1.74 12.25
CA ILE A 99 -35.15 1.39 13.59
C ILE A 99 -34.34 0.17 14.08
N ILE A 100 -33.76 0.32 15.26
CA ILE A 100 -32.93 -0.68 15.93
C ILE A 100 -33.74 -1.27 17.09
N ILE A 101 -34.15 -2.53 16.95
CA ILE A 101 -34.82 -3.31 18.00
C ILE A 101 -33.78 -4.15 18.72
N LYS A 102 -33.44 -3.78 19.94
CA LYS A 102 -32.45 -4.51 20.76
C LYS A 102 -33.18 -5.47 21.72
N ILE A 103 -32.98 -6.78 21.55
CA ILE A 103 -33.76 -7.86 22.17
C ILE A 103 -32.86 -8.68 23.10
N GLY A 104 -33.27 -8.86 24.36
CA GLY A 104 -32.50 -9.54 25.40
C GLY A 104 -32.61 -8.87 26.77
N ASP A 105 -31.95 -9.44 27.78
CA ASP A 105 -31.89 -8.88 29.13
C ASP A 105 -30.44 -8.54 29.49
N SER A 106 -30.11 -7.26 29.67
CA SER A 106 -28.74 -6.80 29.99
C SER A 106 -28.21 -7.29 31.35
N LYS A 107 -29.00 -8.06 32.11
CA LYS A 107 -28.61 -8.72 33.36
C LYS A 107 -28.55 -10.25 33.27
N LYS A 108 -28.72 -10.84 32.09
CA LYS A 108 -28.67 -12.29 31.86
C LYS A 108 -27.97 -12.60 30.54
N GLU A 109 -27.22 -13.69 30.52
CA GLU A 109 -26.65 -14.24 29.29
C GLU A 109 -27.42 -15.50 28.88
N VAL A 110 -27.39 -15.78 27.58
CA VAL A 110 -27.95 -16.96 26.91
C VAL A 110 -26.82 -17.62 26.11
N LYS A 111 -26.78 -18.95 26.15
CA LYS A 111 -25.84 -19.78 25.39
C LYS A 111 -26.57 -21.03 24.90
N GLY A 112 -26.31 -21.48 23.68
CA GLY A 112 -27.09 -22.50 22.97
C GLY A 112 -28.34 -21.93 22.28
N LYS A 113 -29.36 -22.78 22.11
CA LYS A 113 -30.57 -22.48 21.31
C LYS A 113 -31.49 -21.46 21.99
N LYS A 114 -31.94 -20.47 21.23
CA LYS A 114 -32.92 -19.46 21.65
C LYS A 114 -33.76 -19.00 20.45
N ARG A 115 -35.09 -19.00 20.60
CA ARG A 115 -36.02 -18.44 19.62
C ARG A 115 -36.36 -16.98 19.97
N TYR A 116 -36.45 -16.16 18.93
CA TYR A 116 -37.06 -14.83 18.94
C TYR A 116 -38.21 -14.77 17.94
N VAL A 117 -39.27 -14.02 18.25
CA VAL A 117 -40.38 -13.75 17.32
C VAL A 117 -40.66 -12.25 17.32
N ILE A 118 -40.45 -11.63 16.17
CA ILE A 118 -40.54 -10.17 15.95
C ILE A 118 -41.71 -9.91 15.00
N LYS A 119 -42.52 -8.89 15.29
CA LYS A 119 -43.61 -8.43 14.44
C LYS A 119 -43.49 -6.93 14.18
N TYR A 120 -43.81 -6.50 12.97
CA TYR A 120 -43.88 -5.09 12.57
C TYR A 120 -44.70 -4.94 11.27
N THR A 121 -45.25 -3.76 11.06
CA THR A 121 -45.98 -3.38 9.83
C THR A 121 -45.15 -2.39 9.04
N LEU A 122 -44.96 -2.62 7.73
CA LEU A 122 -44.47 -1.61 6.80
C LEU A 122 -45.67 -0.97 6.10
N ASP A 123 -45.89 0.31 6.33
CA ASP A 123 -47.01 1.09 5.78
C ASP A 123 -46.52 1.84 4.54
N ASN A 124 -46.55 1.18 3.39
CA ASN A 124 -46.09 1.77 2.13
C ASN A 124 -47.08 2.84 1.63
N TYR A 125 -46.60 3.77 0.81
CA TYR A 125 -47.49 4.55 -0.05
C TYR A 125 -47.92 3.68 -1.24
N ALA A 126 -49.01 4.04 -1.92
CA ALA A 126 -49.29 3.54 -3.26
C ALA A 126 -48.04 3.68 -4.14
N ASP A 127 -47.76 2.69 -5.00
CA ASP A 127 -46.85 2.92 -6.11
C ASP A 127 -47.51 3.78 -7.20
N GLU A 128 -46.67 4.34 -8.06
CA GLU A 128 -47.07 5.33 -9.06
C GLU A 128 -46.64 4.90 -10.47
N GLU A 129 -46.43 3.61 -10.68
CA GLU A 129 -46.16 3.03 -12.00
C GLU A 129 -47.44 2.88 -12.79
N ASP A 130 -47.39 3.10 -14.11
CA ASP A 130 -48.57 3.04 -14.97
C ASP A 130 -48.77 1.65 -15.61
N ASP A 131 -48.05 0.61 -15.12
CA ASP A 131 -48.01 -0.75 -15.70
C ASP A 131 -48.47 -1.89 -14.77
N GLY A 132 -48.95 -1.57 -13.56
CA GLY A 132 -49.59 -2.47 -12.59
C GLY A 132 -48.97 -2.41 -11.19
N ASP A 133 -49.79 -2.55 -10.14
CA ASP A 133 -49.40 -2.55 -8.71
C ASP A 133 -48.17 -3.42 -8.37
N TYR A 134 -47.25 -2.92 -7.54
CA TYR A 134 -46.02 -3.64 -7.15
C TYR A 134 -45.93 -4.01 -5.67
N ILE A 135 -45.44 -5.20 -5.37
CA ILE A 135 -44.77 -5.54 -4.11
C ILE A 135 -43.26 -5.50 -4.34
N TYR A 136 -42.52 -4.64 -3.64
CA TYR A 136 -41.06 -4.60 -3.72
C TYR A 136 -40.41 -4.66 -2.34
N LEU A 137 -39.89 -5.84 -1.98
CA LEU A 137 -39.58 -6.20 -0.60
C LEU A 137 -38.23 -6.92 -0.51
N ASN A 138 -37.36 -6.43 0.37
CA ASN A 138 -36.31 -7.25 0.95
C ASN A 138 -36.99 -8.24 1.91
N VAL A 139 -36.92 -9.53 1.61
CA VAL A 139 -37.43 -10.61 2.47
C VAL A 139 -36.35 -11.09 3.45
N LEU A 140 -35.09 -10.80 3.11
CA LEU A 140 -33.91 -10.86 3.98
C LEU A 140 -32.95 -9.73 3.59
N GLY A 141 -32.29 -9.10 4.56
CA GLY A 141 -31.44 -7.93 4.36
C GLY A 141 -29.96 -8.19 4.62
N ALA A 142 -29.10 -7.50 3.87
CA ALA A 142 -27.65 -7.71 3.82
C ALA A 142 -26.88 -7.21 5.05
N GLN A 143 -27.55 -6.93 6.17
CA GLN A 143 -26.94 -6.45 7.41
C GLN A 143 -26.94 -7.52 8.53
N TRP A 144 -27.22 -8.79 8.21
CA TRP A 144 -27.04 -9.90 9.15
C TRP A 144 -25.56 -10.27 9.22
N ASP A 145 -24.97 -10.11 10.40
CA ASP A 145 -23.52 -10.34 10.61
C ASP A 145 -23.13 -11.83 10.66
N THR A 146 -24.08 -12.77 10.57
CA THR A 146 -23.83 -14.22 10.69
C THR A 146 -24.58 -15.07 9.65
N THR A 147 -24.21 -16.35 9.56
CA THR A 147 -24.77 -17.35 8.63
C THR A 147 -26.17 -17.83 9.07
N ILE A 148 -27.08 -17.94 8.10
CA ILE A 148 -28.45 -18.49 8.26
C ILE A 148 -28.54 -19.84 7.56
N LYS A 149 -28.72 -20.92 8.32
CA LYS A 149 -28.64 -22.29 7.77
C LYS A 149 -29.86 -22.70 6.96
N ASN A 150 -31.05 -22.35 7.43
CA ASN A 150 -32.32 -22.61 6.75
C ASN A 150 -33.13 -21.33 6.68
N PHE A 151 -33.58 -20.95 5.49
CA PHE A 151 -34.46 -19.81 5.29
C PHE A 151 -35.76 -20.24 4.59
N THR A 152 -36.89 -19.71 5.06
CA THR A 152 -38.17 -19.87 4.38
C THR A 152 -39.00 -18.61 4.54
N ALA A 153 -39.62 -18.14 3.46
CA ALA A 153 -40.56 -17.04 3.53
C ALA A 153 -41.87 -17.35 2.82
N THR A 154 -42.97 -16.77 3.32
CA THR A 154 -44.29 -16.82 2.68
C THR A 154 -44.80 -15.40 2.55
N ILE A 155 -45.08 -14.96 1.32
CA ILE A 155 -45.65 -13.65 1.02
C ILE A 155 -47.06 -13.89 0.48
N THR A 156 -48.05 -13.51 1.28
CA THR A 156 -49.48 -13.60 0.97
C THR A 156 -49.93 -12.25 0.43
N TYR A 157 -50.38 -12.20 -0.83
CA TYR A 157 -50.96 -10.99 -1.44
C TYR A 157 -52.50 -11.04 -1.45
N PRO A 158 -53.22 -9.93 -1.72
CA PRO A 158 -54.67 -9.90 -1.66
C PRO A 158 -55.34 -10.97 -2.55
N GLU A 159 -56.38 -11.65 -2.05
CA GLU A 159 -57.02 -12.77 -2.77
C GLU A 159 -57.65 -12.38 -4.11
N GLU A 160 -58.03 -11.10 -4.29
CA GLU A 160 -58.59 -10.57 -5.53
C GLU A 160 -57.53 -10.28 -6.62
N ALA A 161 -56.24 -10.23 -6.25
CA ALA A 161 -55.16 -9.81 -7.15
C ALA A 161 -54.53 -10.98 -7.91
N VAL A 162 -54.07 -10.72 -9.14
CA VAL A 162 -53.36 -11.70 -9.99
C VAL A 162 -51.87 -11.36 -10.05
N LEU A 163 -51.00 -12.30 -9.66
CA LEU A 163 -49.55 -12.16 -9.83
C LEU A 163 -49.16 -12.37 -11.30
N GLU A 164 -48.93 -11.27 -12.01
CA GLU A 164 -48.60 -11.29 -13.44
C GLU A 164 -47.13 -11.61 -13.70
N LYS A 165 -46.23 -11.00 -12.91
CA LYS A 165 -44.78 -11.05 -13.14
C LYS A 165 -44.02 -10.95 -11.82
N TYR A 166 -42.81 -11.52 -11.76
CA TYR A 166 -41.92 -11.33 -10.63
C TYR A 166 -40.45 -11.40 -11.04
N TRP A 167 -39.60 -10.85 -10.18
CA TRP A 167 -38.15 -10.92 -10.17
C TRP A 167 -37.71 -11.28 -8.75
N LEU A 168 -36.66 -12.08 -8.62
CA LEU A 168 -36.13 -12.56 -7.35
C LEU A 168 -34.61 -12.58 -7.42
N TYR A 169 -33.97 -12.02 -6.40
CA TYR A 169 -32.53 -11.83 -6.28
C TYR A 169 -32.06 -12.40 -4.94
N SER A 170 -30.89 -13.01 -4.89
CA SER A 170 -30.28 -13.38 -3.61
C SER A 170 -28.74 -13.42 -3.63
N GLY A 171 -28.13 -12.64 -2.74
CA GLY A 171 -26.70 -12.59 -2.47
C GLY A 171 -26.25 -11.29 -1.78
N GLU A 172 -24.95 -10.97 -1.78
CA GLU A 172 -24.33 -9.76 -1.21
C GLU A 172 -24.60 -8.46 -2.04
N TYR A 173 -23.52 -7.91 -2.63
CA TYR A 173 -23.34 -6.64 -3.30
C TYR A 173 -22.05 -6.67 -4.19
N GLY A 174 -21.64 -7.73 -4.91
CA GLY A 174 -22.28 -8.99 -5.36
C GLY A 174 -22.14 -9.30 -6.88
N ASP A 175 -23.16 -9.88 -7.54
CA ASP A 175 -23.57 -9.76 -8.97
C ASP A 175 -25.08 -10.15 -9.12
N THR A 176 -25.84 -9.82 -10.17
CA THR A 176 -27.35 -9.77 -10.18
C THR A 176 -28.17 -11.09 -10.02
N ASP A 177 -27.61 -12.13 -9.43
CA ASP A 177 -28.13 -13.50 -9.45
C ASP A 177 -29.13 -13.87 -8.32
N ASN A 178 -29.63 -15.11 -8.40
CA ASN A 178 -30.44 -15.75 -7.37
C ASN A 178 -29.84 -17.11 -6.99
N GLU A 179 -28.69 -17.11 -6.31
CA GLU A 179 -28.00 -18.35 -5.95
C GLU A 179 -28.73 -19.09 -4.81
N PHE A 180 -29.18 -18.38 -3.77
CA PHE A 180 -29.53 -18.98 -2.48
C PHE A 180 -30.96 -19.51 -2.33
N VAL A 181 -31.96 -18.99 -3.05
CA VAL A 181 -33.36 -19.42 -2.88
C VAL A 181 -34.05 -19.93 -4.14
N ASN A 182 -34.99 -20.85 -3.94
CA ASN A 182 -36.04 -21.25 -4.88
C ASN A 182 -37.33 -20.46 -4.59
N LEU A 183 -38.20 -20.35 -5.60
CA LEU A 183 -39.54 -19.78 -5.47
C LEU A 183 -40.58 -20.79 -5.97
N SER A 184 -41.65 -20.94 -5.19
CA SER A 184 -42.85 -21.67 -5.55
C SER A 184 -44.09 -20.80 -5.33
N LYS A 185 -45.22 -21.16 -5.96
CA LYS A 185 -46.47 -20.36 -5.92
C LYS A 185 -47.65 -21.25 -5.58
N ASN A 186 -48.52 -20.80 -4.68
CA ASN A 186 -49.71 -21.53 -4.24
C ASN A 186 -50.87 -20.56 -3.95
N LYS A 187 -51.90 -20.54 -4.81
CA LYS A 187 -52.94 -19.50 -4.81
C LYS A 187 -52.31 -18.09 -4.80
N ASN A 188 -52.64 -17.28 -3.79
CA ASN A 188 -52.14 -15.93 -3.52
C ASN A 188 -50.85 -15.90 -2.67
N ASN A 189 -50.11 -17.02 -2.58
CA ASN A 189 -48.88 -17.12 -1.78
C ASN A 189 -47.67 -17.32 -2.69
N ILE A 190 -46.64 -16.48 -2.50
CA ILE A 190 -45.29 -16.70 -3.00
C ILE A 190 -44.47 -17.31 -1.86
N ILE A 191 -43.90 -18.50 -2.08
CA ILE A 191 -43.15 -19.24 -1.06
C ILE A 191 -41.68 -19.35 -1.50
N LEU A 192 -40.78 -18.78 -0.71
CA LEU A 192 -39.33 -18.82 -0.91
C LEU A 192 -38.70 -19.87 0.02
N THR A 193 -37.76 -20.67 -0.48
CA THR A 193 -37.02 -21.66 0.32
C THR A 193 -35.53 -21.67 -0.02
N SER A 194 -34.66 -21.77 0.99
CA SER A 194 -33.21 -21.90 0.82
C SER A 194 -32.83 -23.19 0.10
N LYS A 195 -31.93 -23.07 -0.89
CA LYS A 195 -31.22 -24.20 -1.54
C LYS A 195 -30.06 -24.70 -0.68
N ASN A 196 -29.32 -23.76 -0.10
CA ASN A 196 -28.09 -23.93 0.70
C ASN A 196 -28.16 -23.02 1.94
N GLU A 197 -27.20 -23.13 2.86
CA GLU A 197 -26.98 -22.11 3.90
C GLU A 197 -26.69 -20.74 3.26
N ILE A 198 -27.20 -19.66 3.85
CA ILE A 198 -26.99 -18.27 3.40
C ILE A 198 -25.87 -17.66 4.24
N PRO A 199 -24.75 -17.18 3.64
CA PRO A 199 -23.67 -16.53 4.36
C PRO A 199 -24.10 -15.21 5.03
N SER A 200 -23.26 -14.70 5.93
CA SER A 200 -23.42 -13.35 6.47
C SER A 200 -23.43 -12.29 5.36
N ASN A 201 -24.03 -11.13 5.62
CA ASN A 201 -24.10 -9.97 4.72
C ASN A 201 -24.81 -10.20 3.37
N ASN A 202 -25.63 -11.25 3.25
CA ASN A 202 -26.40 -11.57 2.03
C ASN A 202 -27.90 -11.24 2.21
N ALA A 203 -28.52 -10.66 1.19
CA ALA A 203 -29.94 -10.29 1.13
C ALA A 203 -30.74 -11.16 0.15
N ILE A 204 -32.06 -11.24 0.35
CA ILE A 204 -33.04 -11.80 -0.60
C ILE A 204 -34.07 -10.71 -0.90
N THR A 205 -34.17 -10.29 -2.17
CA THR A 205 -35.09 -9.24 -2.62
C THR A 205 -36.06 -9.79 -3.66
N ILE A 206 -37.35 -9.44 -3.54
CA ILE A 206 -38.39 -9.77 -4.53
C ILE A 206 -39.06 -8.50 -5.04
N LYS A 207 -39.25 -8.40 -6.36
CA LYS A 207 -40.19 -7.46 -7.00
C LYS A 207 -41.29 -8.27 -7.67
N ALA A 208 -42.55 -8.05 -7.33
CA ALA A 208 -43.69 -8.79 -7.86
C ALA A 208 -44.75 -7.80 -8.35
N ARG A 209 -45.13 -7.90 -9.64
CA ARG A 209 -46.18 -7.09 -10.24
C ARG A 209 -47.50 -7.84 -10.19
N LEU A 210 -48.48 -7.21 -9.57
CA LEU A 210 -49.87 -7.65 -9.50
C LEU A 210 -50.69 -6.99 -10.61
N SER A 211 -51.91 -7.47 -10.80
CA SER A 211 -52.94 -6.79 -11.58
C SER A 211 -53.33 -5.45 -10.94
N GLU A 212 -53.40 -4.40 -11.74
CA GLU A 212 -53.87 -3.06 -11.39
C GLU A 212 -55.15 -3.06 -10.52
N GLY A 213 -55.14 -2.28 -9.43
CA GLY A 213 -56.22 -2.19 -8.45
C GLY A 213 -56.10 -3.13 -7.26
N ALA A 214 -55.01 -3.89 -7.15
CA ALA A 214 -54.67 -4.68 -5.97
C ALA A 214 -54.44 -3.81 -4.71
N PHE A 215 -53.95 -2.58 -4.87
CA PHE A 215 -53.71 -1.63 -3.77
C PHE A 215 -54.65 -0.42 -3.75
N LYS A 216 -55.91 -0.64 -4.14
CA LYS A 216 -57.01 0.34 -4.18
C LYS A 216 -57.22 1.21 -2.93
N ASN A 217 -56.78 0.78 -1.74
CA ASN A 217 -56.89 1.53 -0.48
C ASN A 217 -55.56 2.17 -0.01
N ALA A 218 -54.48 2.06 -0.78
CA ALA A 218 -53.16 2.52 -0.36
C ALA A 218 -53.06 4.06 -0.28
N ARG A 219 -52.31 4.54 0.72
CA ARG A 219 -52.15 5.98 0.96
C ARG A 219 -51.33 6.64 -0.15
N GLN A 220 -51.87 7.69 -0.76
CA GLN A 220 -51.22 8.43 -1.85
C GLN A 220 -50.10 9.34 -1.30
N TYR A 221 -48.91 9.30 -1.90
CA TYR A 221 -47.78 10.14 -1.47
C TYR A 221 -48.07 11.62 -1.71
N GLN A 222 -47.89 12.45 -0.67
CA GLN A 222 -48.11 13.89 -0.74
C GLN A 222 -46.78 14.59 -0.93
N TYR A 223 -46.49 14.98 -2.18
CA TYR A 223 -45.23 15.63 -2.53
C TYR A 223 -45.05 16.96 -1.76
N PRO A 224 -44.02 17.09 -0.90
CA PRO A 224 -43.75 18.33 -0.18
C PRO A 224 -43.30 19.46 -1.13
N PHE A 225 -42.72 19.13 -2.29
CA PHE A 225 -42.20 20.06 -3.27
C PHE A 225 -42.64 19.69 -4.69
N ILE A 226 -43.04 20.69 -5.49
CA ILE A 226 -43.46 20.51 -6.88
C ILE A 226 -42.74 21.52 -7.78
N ILE A 227 -41.92 21.04 -8.70
CA ILE A 227 -41.32 21.82 -9.77
C ILE A 227 -42.35 21.94 -10.90
N LYS A 228 -42.98 23.11 -11.01
CA LYS A 228 -43.95 23.42 -12.07
C LYS A 228 -43.29 23.59 -13.43
N ASN A 229 -42.06 24.09 -13.44
CA ASN A 229 -41.22 24.22 -14.62
C ASN A 229 -39.73 24.29 -14.23
N GLU A 230 -38.95 23.32 -14.70
CA GLU A 230 -37.49 23.39 -14.79
C GLU A 230 -37.07 23.55 -16.26
N THR A 231 -36.09 24.43 -16.50
CA THR A 231 -35.53 24.64 -17.82
C THR A 231 -34.01 24.70 -17.73
N GLU A 232 -33.34 23.75 -18.37
CA GLU A 232 -31.89 23.63 -18.43
C GLU A 232 -31.36 24.06 -19.79
N ASN A 233 -30.22 24.73 -19.81
CA ASN A 233 -29.45 25.00 -21.02
C ASN A 233 -27.99 24.62 -20.74
N ILE A 234 -27.43 23.71 -21.54
CA ILE A 234 -26.11 23.10 -21.30
C ILE A 234 -25.23 23.30 -22.55
N GLU A 235 -24.23 24.18 -22.48
CA GLU A 235 -23.24 24.34 -23.54
C GLU A 235 -21.97 23.50 -23.26
N ILE A 236 -21.75 22.46 -24.06
CA ILE A 236 -20.55 21.62 -24.04
C ILE A 236 -19.48 22.27 -24.90
N THR A 237 -18.53 22.94 -24.25
CA THR A 237 -17.43 23.65 -24.90
C THR A 237 -16.39 22.70 -25.52
N LYS A 238 -15.54 23.22 -26.43
CA LYS A 238 -14.39 22.49 -27.03
C LYS A 238 -13.37 21.91 -26.03
N ASN A 239 -13.41 22.38 -24.78
CA ASN A 239 -12.56 21.90 -23.69
C ASN A 239 -13.18 20.70 -22.94
N GLN A 240 -14.38 20.25 -23.33
CA GLN A 240 -15.27 19.41 -22.53
C GLN A 240 -15.53 20.03 -21.14
N GLU A 241 -15.82 21.33 -21.09
CA GLU A 241 -16.43 21.99 -19.92
C GLU A 241 -17.90 22.26 -20.27
N TYR A 242 -18.83 21.95 -19.36
CA TYR A 242 -20.26 22.19 -19.53
C TYR A 242 -20.63 23.48 -18.82
N ILE A 243 -21.14 24.48 -19.54
CA ILE A 243 -21.74 25.69 -18.97
C ILE A 243 -23.23 25.39 -18.79
N VAL A 244 -23.74 25.52 -17.57
CA VAL A 244 -25.11 25.12 -17.21
C VAL A 244 -25.88 26.33 -16.68
N ASP A 245 -26.96 26.67 -17.36
CA ASP A 245 -27.93 27.69 -16.97
C ASP A 245 -29.29 27.03 -16.71
N LYS A 246 -29.65 26.86 -15.43
CA LYS A 246 -30.96 26.35 -14.98
C LYS A 246 -31.91 27.49 -14.63
N SER A 247 -33.20 27.32 -14.89
CA SER A 247 -34.30 28.19 -14.44
C SER A 247 -35.40 27.34 -13.79
N PHE A 248 -35.83 27.72 -12.59
CA PHE A 248 -36.77 26.96 -11.77
C PHE A 248 -38.03 27.75 -11.42
N VAL A 249 -39.15 27.05 -11.39
CA VAL A 249 -40.41 27.47 -10.73
C VAL A 249 -40.82 26.35 -9.77
N ILE A 250 -40.58 26.53 -8.47
CA ILE A 250 -40.80 25.50 -7.44
C ILE A 250 -41.86 25.95 -6.45
N ASN A 251 -42.87 25.12 -6.24
CA ASN A 251 -43.91 25.31 -5.25
C ASN A 251 -43.60 24.45 -4.01
N VAL A 252 -43.34 25.11 -2.88
CA VAL A 252 -43.17 24.47 -1.57
C VAL A 252 -44.55 24.27 -0.95
N VAL A 253 -45.01 23.01 -0.92
CA VAL A 253 -46.33 22.60 -0.42
C VAL A 253 -46.25 22.27 1.07
N ASN A 254 -45.19 21.57 1.52
CA ASN A 254 -44.92 21.34 2.94
C ASN A 254 -43.56 21.94 3.32
N SER A 255 -43.53 22.74 4.39
CA SER A 255 -42.33 23.39 4.95
C SER A 255 -41.68 22.61 6.09
N ASP A 256 -42.26 21.50 6.57
CA ASP A 256 -41.68 20.67 7.63
C ASP A 256 -40.41 19.95 7.14
N GLU A 257 -40.41 19.50 5.88
CA GLU A 257 -39.24 18.95 5.19
C GLU A 257 -38.29 20.06 4.70
N GLN A 258 -37.08 19.68 4.31
CA GLN A 258 -36.10 20.59 3.72
C GLN A 258 -35.99 20.31 2.21
N CYS A 259 -36.41 21.26 1.38
CA CYS A 259 -36.16 21.18 -0.06
C CYS A 259 -34.65 21.33 -0.31
N VAL A 260 -34.06 20.34 -0.98
CA VAL A 260 -32.64 20.27 -1.37
C VAL A 260 -32.59 19.71 -2.79
N ILE A 261 -31.80 20.34 -3.66
CA ILE A 261 -31.62 19.93 -5.06
C ILE A 261 -30.12 19.78 -5.34
N ASP A 262 -29.72 18.66 -5.93
CA ASP A 262 -28.35 18.45 -6.43
C ASP A 262 -28.15 19.15 -7.77
N LEU A 263 -27.04 19.88 -7.89
CA LEU A 263 -26.69 20.63 -9.10
C LEU A 263 -26.11 19.72 -10.20
N TRP A 264 -25.46 18.62 -9.82
CA TRP A 264 -24.91 17.63 -10.74
C TRP A 264 -24.57 16.35 -10.00
N ASP A 265 -24.90 15.19 -10.57
CA ASP A 265 -24.35 13.91 -10.12
C ASP A 265 -23.45 13.25 -11.16
N ASP A 266 -22.54 12.40 -10.67
CA ASP A 266 -21.57 11.68 -11.48
C ASP A 266 -21.84 10.19 -11.47
N TYR A 267 -22.11 9.67 -12.66
CA TYR A 267 -22.19 8.25 -13.02
C TYR A 267 -21.03 7.34 -12.54
N ASN A 268 -19.94 7.92 -12.02
CA ASN A 268 -18.80 7.19 -11.50
C ASN A 268 -18.28 7.82 -10.19
N LEU A 269 -18.59 7.17 -9.07
CA LEU A 269 -18.20 7.60 -7.72
C LEU A 269 -16.68 7.78 -7.52
N LEU A 270 -15.84 7.16 -8.35
CA LEU A 270 -14.37 7.28 -8.28
C LEU A 270 -13.84 8.59 -8.91
N TYR A 271 -14.60 9.24 -9.78
CA TYR A 271 -14.14 10.36 -10.60
C TYR A 271 -15.21 11.45 -10.72
N LYS A 272 -15.43 12.21 -9.64
CA LYS A 272 -16.45 13.27 -9.59
C LYS A 272 -16.06 14.52 -10.38
N SER A 273 -16.98 15.02 -11.21
CA SER A 273 -16.86 16.30 -11.91
C SER A 273 -16.75 17.46 -10.93
N LYS A 274 -15.88 18.41 -11.24
CA LYS A 274 -15.72 19.63 -10.44
C LYS A 274 -16.75 20.68 -10.90
N ILE A 275 -17.47 21.28 -9.97
CA ILE A 275 -18.29 22.47 -10.26
C ILE A 275 -17.48 23.73 -9.88
N GLU A 276 -17.60 24.79 -10.68
CA GLU A 276 -17.03 26.11 -10.41
C GLU A 276 -18.07 27.22 -10.69
N GLY A 277 -18.00 28.31 -9.93
CA GLY A 277 -18.71 29.55 -10.23
C GLY A 277 -20.24 29.46 -10.09
N ILE A 278 -20.73 28.77 -9.06
CA ILE A 278 -22.18 28.68 -8.79
C ILE A 278 -22.70 30.06 -8.42
N ASN A 279 -23.73 30.51 -9.12
CA ASN A 279 -24.37 31.81 -8.94
C ASN A 279 -25.89 31.65 -9.04
N VAL A 280 -26.62 31.98 -7.98
CA VAL A 280 -28.08 31.91 -7.90
C VAL A 280 -28.65 33.32 -7.95
N SER A 281 -29.72 33.54 -8.72
CA SER A 281 -30.34 34.87 -8.87
C SER A 281 -31.08 35.34 -7.61
N ASP A 282 -31.57 34.39 -6.81
CA ASP A 282 -32.21 34.60 -5.52
C ASP A 282 -31.16 34.41 -4.41
N LYS A 283 -31.24 35.24 -3.36
CA LYS A 283 -30.29 35.27 -2.23
C LYS A 283 -30.77 34.48 -1.03
N ASP A 284 -32.06 34.15 -0.97
CA ASP A 284 -32.64 33.39 0.14
C ASP A 284 -32.43 31.88 -0.05
N ILE A 285 -31.93 31.46 -1.23
CA ILE A 285 -31.52 30.09 -1.54
C ILE A 285 -30.07 29.88 -1.09
N PHE A 286 -29.86 28.93 -0.20
CA PHE A 286 -28.54 28.57 0.30
C PHE A 286 -27.81 27.66 -0.71
N VAL A 287 -26.51 27.89 -0.89
CA VAL A 287 -25.64 27.13 -1.81
C VAL A 287 -24.57 26.39 -1.00
N ASP A 288 -24.57 25.06 -1.10
CA ASP A 288 -23.48 24.21 -0.59
C ASP A 288 -22.56 23.82 -1.76
N GLU A 289 -21.56 24.65 -2.04
CA GLU A 289 -20.57 24.39 -3.09
C GLU A 289 -19.81 23.07 -2.88
N LYS A 290 -19.63 22.65 -1.62
CA LYS A 290 -18.83 21.48 -1.25
C LYS A 290 -19.58 20.18 -1.55
N ASN A 291 -20.87 20.14 -1.20
CA ASN A 291 -21.74 18.99 -1.44
C ASN A 291 -22.50 19.09 -2.77
N ARG A 292 -22.35 20.20 -3.50
CA ARG A 292 -22.96 20.49 -4.82
C ARG A 292 -24.48 20.61 -4.80
N LYS A 293 -25.03 21.10 -3.70
CA LYS A 293 -26.47 21.19 -3.45
C LYS A 293 -26.92 22.64 -3.31
N ILE A 294 -28.18 22.91 -3.64
CA ILE A 294 -28.89 24.11 -3.21
C ILE A 294 -30.03 23.75 -2.27
N THR A 295 -30.43 24.70 -1.43
CA THR A 295 -31.40 24.49 -0.36
C THR A 295 -32.33 25.70 -0.27
N LEU A 296 -33.63 25.49 -0.45
CA LEU A 296 -34.64 26.57 -0.40
C LEU A 296 -35.07 26.86 1.05
N PRO A 297 -35.60 28.06 1.37
CA PRO A 297 -36.20 28.34 2.67
C PRO A 297 -37.36 27.40 3.04
N LYS A 298 -37.49 27.08 4.34
CA LYS A 298 -38.65 26.36 4.90
C LYS A 298 -39.87 27.26 5.07
N VAL A 299 -40.34 27.83 3.96
CA VAL A 299 -41.56 28.66 3.92
C VAL A 299 -42.38 28.24 2.71
N GLN A 300 -43.67 27.94 2.92
CA GLN A 300 -44.61 27.61 1.84
C GLN A 300 -44.73 28.76 0.84
N GLY A 301 -44.71 28.47 -0.45
CA GLY A 301 -44.76 29.48 -1.50
C GLY A 301 -44.15 29.03 -2.83
N GLU A 302 -44.23 29.92 -3.82
CA GLU A 302 -43.69 29.69 -5.16
C GLU A 302 -42.38 30.47 -5.37
N TYR A 303 -41.28 29.74 -5.49
CA TYR A 303 -39.92 30.26 -5.69
C TYR A 303 -39.59 30.28 -7.19
N LYS A 304 -38.98 31.38 -7.65
CA LYS A 304 -38.64 31.61 -9.05
C LYS A 304 -37.22 32.16 -9.17
N PHE A 305 -36.30 31.32 -9.63
CA PHE A 305 -34.87 31.63 -9.61
C PHE A 305 -34.12 30.93 -10.75
N ASN A 306 -32.96 31.49 -11.08
CA ASN A 306 -32.01 30.94 -12.04
C ASN A 306 -30.73 30.55 -11.32
N ILE A 307 -30.04 29.52 -11.82
CA ILE A 307 -28.71 29.11 -11.40
C ILE A 307 -27.79 29.10 -12.63
N HIS A 308 -26.64 29.74 -12.53
CA HIS A 308 -25.52 29.57 -13.46
C HIS A 308 -24.38 28.83 -12.76
N TYR A 309 -23.78 27.84 -13.43
CA TYR A 309 -22.58 27.15 -12.95
C TYR A 309 -21.84 26.47 -14.10
N LYS A 310 -20.57 26.12 -13.85
CA LYS A 310 -19.74 25.41 -14.83
C LYS A 310 -19.28 24.06 -14.28
N VAL A 311 -19.57 22.99 -15.01
CA VAL A 311 -19.14 21.61 -14.70
C VAL A 311 -17.90 21.26 -15.51
N ILE A 312 -16.88 20.74 -14.84
CA ILE A 312 -15.63 20.26 -15.42
C ILE A 312 -15.55 18.74 -15.17
N PRO A 313 -16.02 17.90 -16.12
CA PRO A 313 -15.87 16.45 -16.06
C PRO A 313 -14.41 16.02 -16.25
N VAL A 314 -14.13 14.72 -16.14
CA VAL A 314 -12.87 14.14 -16.62
C VAL A 314 -12.78 14.33 -18.14
N LEU A 315 -11.60 14.71 -18.65
CA LEU A 315 -11.44 14.90 -20.10
C LEU A 315 -11.55 13.56 -20.84
N HIS A 316 -12.17 13.59 -22.01
CA HIS A 316 -12.57 12.45 -22.84
C HIS A 316 -13.44 11.38 -22.14
N SER A 317 -14.06 11.68 -21.00
CA SER A 317 -15.14 10.82 -20.47
C SER A 317 -16.33 10.79 -21.43
N ASP A 318 -17.18 9.78 -21.31
CA ASP A 318 -18.52 9.84 -21.89
C ASP A 318 -19.28 11.09 -21.40
N VAL A 319 -20.15 11.61 -22.26
CA VAL A 319 -21.03 12.75 -21.93
C VAL A 319 -22.35 12.20 -21.41
N ASN A 320 -22.37 11.81 -20.14
CA ASN A 320 -23.60 11.45 -19.43
C ASN A 320 -24.13 12.67 -18.68
N ILE A 321 -25.43 12.93 -18.79
CA ILE A 321 -26.12 14.05 -18.13
C ILE A 321 -27.39 13.50 -17.47
N ASN A 322 -27.46 13.50 -16.14
CA ASN A 322 -28.71 13.27 -15.41
C ASN A 322 -29.48 14.59 -15.33
N LEU A 323 -30.76 14.59 -15.70
CA LEU A 323 -31.59 15.80 -15.84
C LEU A 323 -32.47 16.11 -14.60
N ASN A 324 -32.51 15.23 -13.60
CA ASN A 324 -33.39 15.35 -12.43
C ASN A 324 -32.91 14.56 -11.19
N PRO A 325 -31.61 14.67 -10.80
CA PRO A 325 -30.94 13.67 -9.96
C PRO A 325 -31.60 13.49 -8.59
N SER A 326 -32.14 12.29 -8.35
CA SER A 326 -32.60 11.82 -7.03
C SER A 326 -33.67 12.70 -6.36
N TYR A 327 -34.63 13.17 -7.14
CA TYR A 327 -35.81 13.94 -6.70
C TYR A 327 -36.83 13.11 -5.88
N ASN A 328 -36.39 12.37 -4.86
CA ASN A 328 -37.20 11.38 -4.14
C ASN A 328 -38.41 11.93 -3.37
N ASN A 329 -38.46 13.25 -3.13
CA ASN A 329 -39.61 13.97 -2.55
C ASN A 329 -40.05 15.18 -3.39
N ILE A 330 -39.67 15.24 -4.68
CA ILE A 330 -40.01 16.35 -5.59
C ILE A 330 -40.70 15.82 -6.84
N LYS A 331 -41.91 16.34 -7.15
CA LYS A 331 -42.58 16.07 -8.43
C LYS A 331 -42.17 17.10 -9.47
N VAL A 332 -41.90 16.71 -10.72
CA VAL A 332 -41.62 17.64 -11.82
C VAL A 332 -42.74 17.57 -12.87
N GLU A 333 -43.52 18.64 -12.96
CA GLU A 333 -44.63 18.74 -13.92
C GLU A 333 -44.11 19.03 -15.33
N LYS A 334 -43.09 19.90 -15.43
CA LYS A 334 -42.44 20.24 -16.70
C LYS A 334 -40.93 20.38 -16.54
N LEU A 335 -40.19 19.70 -17.42
CA LEU A 335 -38.75 19.75 -17.60
C LEU A 335 -38.46 20.00 -19.08
N THR A 336 -37.58 20.95 -19.38
CA THR A 336 -37.09 21.19 -20.75
C THR A 336 -35.59 21.39 -20.73
N CYS A 337 -34.84 20.52 -21.40
CA CYS A 337 -33.38 20.63 -21.48
C CYS A 337 -32.92 20.88 -22.92
N ASN A 338 -32.06 21.90 -23.09
CA ASN A 338 -31.43 22.23 -24.36
C ASN A 338 -29.91 22.03 -24.24
N ILE A 339 -29.36 20.99 -24.88
CA ILE A 339 -27.91 20.73 -24.90
C ILE A 339 -27.34 21.19 -26.23
N LYS A 340 -26.26 21.97 -26.19
CA LYS A 340 -25.55 22.49 -27.35
C LYS A 340 -24.06 22.15 -27.25
N SER A 341 -23.57 21.34 -28.17
CA SER A 341 -22.19 20.89 -28.24
C SER A 341 -21.35 21.74 -29.21
N TYR A 342 -20.06 21.88 -28.94
CA TYR A 342 -19.10 22.46 -29.87
C TYR A 342 -18.79 21.53 -31.07
N TYR A 343 -18.97 20.22 -30.89
CA TYR A 343 -18.80 19.18 -31.92
C TYR A 343 -20.13 18.51 -32.24
N ASP A 344 -20.28 17.96 -33.45
CA ASP A 344 -21.49 17.24 -33.85
C ASP A 344 -21.78 16.03 -32.93
N ILE A 345 -23.06 15.75 -32.71
CA ILE A 345 -23.58 14.68 -31.86
C ILE A 345 -23.98 13.52 -32.77
N GLU A 346 -23.39 12.35 -32.54
CA GLU A 346 -23.62 11.13 -33.32
C GLU A 346 -24.95 10.44 -32.95
N GLY A 347 -25.48 10.75 -31.76
CA GLY A 347 -26.79 10.29 -31.29
C GLY A 347 -26.91 10.36 -29.76
N ILE A 348 -27.90 9.65 -29.22
CA ILE A 348 -28.04 9.39 -27.78
C ILE A 348 -28.25 7.89 -27.55
N ASN A 349 -27.70 7.36 -26.46
CA ASN A 349 -27.87 5.96 -26.05
C ASN A 349 -28.73 5.92 -24.78
N ASN A 350 -30.06 5.77 -24.92
CA ASN A 350 -30.96 5.80 -23.77
C ASN A 350 -32.06 4.71 -23.83
N LYS A 351 -32.55 4.29 -22.65
CA LYS A 351 -33.65 3.32 -22.47
C LYS A 351 -35.03 3.98 -22.33
N LEU A 352 -35.12 5.32 -22.39
CA LEU A 352 -36.39 6.04 -22.27
C LEU A 352 -37.40 5.56 -23.33
N SER A 353 -38.63 5.28 -22.90
CA SER A 353 -39.75 5.08 -23.84
C SER A 353 -40.09 6.39 -24.53
N SER A 354 -40.18 6.36 -25.86
CA SER A 354 -40.61 7.50 -26.70
C SER A 354 -42.08 7.88 -26.53
N SER A 355 -42.83 7.19 -25.65
CA SER A 355 -44.18 7.59 -25.24
C SER A 355 -44.18 8.78 -24.26
N LYS A 356 -43.24 8.81 -23.30
CA LYS A 356 -43.25 9.76 -22.17
C LYS A 356 -42.48 11.06 -22.42
N TYR A 357 -41.65 11.12 -23.46
CA TYR A 357 -40.70 12.21 -23.71
C TYR A 357 -40.58 12.56 -25.21
N ASP A 358 -40.50 13.85 -25.53
CA ASP A 358 -40.12 14.35 -26.85
C ASP A 358 -38.62 14.68 -26.89
N ILE A 359 -37.89 14.09 -27.83
CA ILE A 359 -36.46 14.32 -28.01
C ILE A 359 -36.15 14.61 -29.47
N THR A 360 -35.50 15.75 -29.73
CA THR A 360 -35.09 16.17 -31.09
C THR A 360 -33.60 16.41 -31.12
N ILE A 361 -32.90 15.80 -32.08
CA ILE A 361 -31.45 15.99 -32.30
C ILE A 361 -31.24 16.70 -33.64
N ASN A 362 -30.46 17.78 -33.64
CA ASN A 362 -30.10 18.54 -34.84
C ASN A 362 -28.61 18.91 -34.81
N LYS A 363 -27.80 18.09 -35.49
CA LYS A 363 -26.34 18.16 -35.58
C LYS A 363 -25.65 18.20 -34.20
N ASN A 364 -25.41 19.39 -33.69
CA ASN A 364 -24.72 19.64 -32.42
C ASN A 364 -25.67 20.09 -31.30
N ASN A 365 -26.99 19.98 -31.48
CA ASN A 365 -28.00 20.37 -30.51
C ASN A 365 -28.95 19.22 -30.19
N ILE A 366 -29.34 19.08 -28.93
CA ILE A 366 -30.45 18.23 -28.47
C ILE A 366 -31.47 19.14 -27.78
N LYS A 367 -32.76 18.95 -28.08
CA LYS A 367 -33.85 19.40 -27.22
C LYS A 367 -34.55 18.18 -26.62
N PHE A 368 -34.79 18.23 -25.32
CA PHE A 368 -35.55 17.26 -24.53
C PHE A 368 -36.72 17.96 -23.83
N GLU A 369 -37.90 17.35 -23.82
CA GLU A 369 -39.08 17.84 -23.11
C GLU A 369 -39.94 16.64 -22.63
N ASN A 370 -40.42 16.66 -21.39
CA ASN A 370 -41.34 15.62 -20.89
C ASN A 370 -42.78 15.87 -21.38
N ARG A 371 -43.53 14.78 -21.55
CA ARG A 371 -44.98 14.82 -21.80
C ARG A 371 -45.78 14.55 -20.53
N ASP A 372 -45.35 13.54 -19.79
CA ASP A 372 -45.96 13.11 -18.54
C ASP A 372 -45.16 13.64 -17.34
N GLU A 373 -45.81 13.79 -16.19
CA GLU A 373 -45.15 14.25 -14.96
C GLU A 373 -44.08 13.27 -14.48
N ILE A 374 -42.93 13.79 -14.06
CA ILE A 374 -41.82 13.00 -13.53
C ILE A 374 -42.03 12.86 -12.01
N LYS A 375 -42.22 11.62 -11.58
CA LYS A 375 -42.53 11.21 -10.20
C LYS A 375 -41.23 10.80 -9.47
N ARG A 376 -41.28 10.55 -8.16
CA ARG A 376 -40.13 10.02 -7.40
C ARG A 376 -39.54 8.74 -8.03
N GLY A 377 -38.25 8.51 -7.86
CA GLY A 377 -37.53 7.32 -8.39
C GLY A 377 -37.32 7.28 -9.91
N ASN A 378 -37.90 8.20 -10.69
CA ASN A 378 -37.79 8.21 -12.15
C ASN A 378 -36.63 9.10 -12.64
N ASP A 379 -35.37 8.69 -12.39
CA ASP A 379 -34.18 9.38 -12.91
C ASP A 379 -34.07 9.32 -14.45
N ILE A 380 -33.68 10.44 -15.09
CA ILE A 380 -33.61 10.62 -16.54
C ILE A 380 -32.16 10.88 -16.97
N ASP A 381 -31.48 9.80 -17.33
CA ASP A 381 -30.06 9.81 -17.68
C ASP A 381 -29.81 9.88 -19.20
N LEU A 382 -29.43 11.05 -19.70
CA LEU A 382 -29.11 11.26 -21.10
C LEU A 382 -27.62 11.00 -21.39
N LYS A 383 -27.29 9.83 -21.95
CA LYS A 383 -25.98 9.59 -22.55
C LYS A 383 -25.92 10.13 -23.97
N VAL A 384 -25.08 11.15 -24.17
CA VAL A 384 -24.86 11.85 -25.45
C VAL A 384 -23.64 11.25 -26.15
N ASN A 385 -23.83 10.72 -27.36
CA ASN A 385 -22.74 10.16 -28.16
C ASN A 385 -22.04 11.28 -28.92
N ILE A 386 -20.86 11.68 -28.47
CA ILE A 386 -19.93 12.59 -29.16
C ILE A 386 -18.57 11.89 -29.23
N ASN A 387 -17.84 12.02 -30.35
CA ASN A 387 -16.47 11.55 -30.43
C ASN A 387 -15.57 12.32 -29.44
N THR A 388 -15.33 11.72 -28.27
CA THR A 388 -14.67 12.38 -27.15
C THR A 388 -13.22 12.76 -27.46
N SER A 389 -12.57 12.10 -28.43
CA SER A 389 -11.19 12.39 -28.84
C SER A 389 -10.99 13.78 -29.46
N LEU A 390 -12.07 14.45 -29.87
CA LEU A 390 -12.05 15.79 -30.45
C LEU A 390 -11.80 16.90 -29.39
N PHE A 391 -12.20 16.68 -28.14
CA PHE A 391 -12.02 17.65 -27.05
C PHE A 391 -10.55 17.78 -26.66
N SER A 392 -10.12 18.98 -26.23
CA SER A 392 -8.77 19.15 -25.67
C SER A 392 -8.69 20.30 -24.67
N ARG A 393 -7.92 20.10 -23.59
CA ARG A 393 -7.63 21.13 -22.57
C ARG A 393 -6.18 21.60 -22.68
N LYS A 394 -5.92 22.86 -22.28
CA LYS A 394 -4.55 23.41 -22.24
C LYS A 394 -3.72 22.65 -21.19
N ILE A 395 -2.52 22.22 -21.57
CA ILE A 395 -1.59 21.54 -20.66
C ILE A 395 -1.17 22.52 -19.54
N PRO A 396 -1.30 22.14 -18.24
CA PRO A 396 -0.78 22.93 -17.14
C PRO A 396 0.71 23.28 -17.28
N PHE A 397 1.04 24.56 -17.13
CA PHE A 397 2.41 25.07 -17.24
C PHE A 397 3.42 24.33 -16.33
N ALA A 398 2.97 23.88 -15.15
CA ALA A 398 3.77 23.11 -14.21
C ALA A 398 4.35 21.80 -14.80
N ILE A 399 3.65 21.15 -15.74
CA ILE A 399 4.11 19.91 -16.38
C ILE A 399 5.27 20.22 -17.36
N ILE A 400 5.15 21.32 -18.12
CA ILE A 400 6.22 21.79 -19.01
C ILE A 400 7.47 22.14 -18.18
N LEU A 401 7.27 22.82 -17.05
CA LEU A 401 8.35 23.15 -16.11
C LEU A 401 9.01 21.90 -15.51
N ALA A 402 8.23 20.87 -15.15
CA ALA A 402 8.76 19.59 -14.65
C ALA A 402 9.64 18.86 -15.67
N VAL A 403 9.22 18.81 -16.94
CA VAL A 403 10.02 18.25 -18.05
C VAL A 403 11.35 18.98 -18.17
N VAL A 404 11.33 20.33 -18.25
CA VAL A 404 12.54 21.15 -18.37
C VAL A 404 13.47 20.98 -17.16
N TRP A 405 12.92 20.96 -15.94
CA TRP A 405 13.69 20.73 -14.72
C TRP A 405 14.39 19.37 -14.72
N SER A 406 13.70 18.30 -15.12
CA SER A 406 14.28 16.95 -15.18
C SER A 406 15.48 16.89 -16.14
N ALA A 407 15.41 17.58 -17.30
CA ALA A 407 16.51 17.68 -18.25
C ALA A 407 17.69 18.51 -17.70
N VAL A 408 17.42 19.64 -17.04
CA VAL A 408 18.48 20.48 -16.42
C VAL A 408 19.21 19.72 -15.31
N VAL A 409 18.50 19.07 -14.39
CA VAL A 409 19.10 18.29 -13.29
C VAL A 409 19.92 17.10 -13.83
N PHE A 410 19.46 16.45 -14.90
CA PHE A 410 20.20 15.39 -15.60
C PHE A 410 21.51 15.89 -16.23
N ILE A 411 21.50 17.03 -16.92
CA ILE A 411 22.70 17.65 -17.51
C ILE A 411 23.72 18.03 -16.41
N ILE A 412 23.27 18.69 -15.35
CA ILE A 412 24.11 19.08 -14.20
C ILE A 412 24.76 17.84 -13.55
N SER A 413 23.99 16.77 -13.36
CA SER A 413 24.48 15.54 -12.73
C SER A 413 25.46 14.77 -13.62
N ILE A 414 25.28 14.77 -14.95
CA ILE A 414 26.28 14.26 -15.89
C ILE A 414 27.58 15.07 -15.83
N TYR A 415 27.50 16.40 -15.72
CA TYR A 415 28.67 17.26 -15.54
C TYR A 415 29.41 16.94 -14.23
N ILE A 416 28.69 16.86 -13.10
CA ILE A 416 29.25 16.48 -11.79
C ILE A 416 29.92 15.11 -11.87
N TYR A 417 29.26 14.10 -12.44
CA TYR A 417 29.79 12.76 -12.58
C TYR A 417 31.08 12.74 -13.45
N LYS A 418 31.08 13.42 -14.60
CA LYS A 418 32.26 13.54 -15.48
C LYS A 418 33.43 14.31 -14.83
N LYS A 419 33.14 15.28 -13.94
CA LYS A 419 34.13 16.13 -13.29
C LYS A 419 34.79 15.47 -12.07
N TYR A 420 33.99 14.95 -11.14
CA TYR A 420 34.49 14.46 -9.84
C TYR A 420 34.62 12.94 -9.74
N CYS A 421 33.95 12.17 -10.61
CA CYS A 421 33.85 10.71 -10.49
C CYS A 421 34.70 9.97 -11.55
N LYS A 422 35.51 10.71 -12.31
CA LYS A 422 36.38 10.19 -13.38
C LYS A 422 37.52 9.37 -12.75
N LYS A 423 37.40 8.05 -12.84
CA LYS A 423 38.18 7.10 -12.03
C LYS A 423 39.67 7.12 -12.40
N LYS A 424 40.54 7.54 -11.47
CA LYS A 424 41.96 7.17 -11.50
C LYS A 424 42.05 5.64 -11.54
N LYS A 425 42.79 5.07 -12.50
CA LYS A 425 43.19 3.66 -12.45
C LYS A 425 44.18 3.51 -11.29
N LEU A 426 43.96 2.54 -10.41
CA LEU A 426 44.92 2.26 -9.34
C LEU A 426 46.21 1.71 -9.96
N THR A 427 47.33 2.34 -9.65
CA THR A 427 48.68 1.99 -10.09
C THR A 427 49.55 1.60 -8.88
N PRO A 428 49.30 0.42 -8.26
CA PRO A 428 50.05 -0.03 -7.10
C PRO A 428 51.53 -0.25 -7.46
N LYS A 429 52.40 0.58 -6.87
CA LYS A 429 53.85 0.38 -6.87
C LYS A 429 54.18 -0.83 -6.00
N LEU A 430 55.30 -1.50 -6.23
CA LEU A 430 55.74 -2.58 -5.33
C LEU A 430 56.25 -1.95 -4.03
N ASP A 431 55.78 -2.45 -2.88
CA ASP A 431 56.19 -1.98 -1.55
C ASP A 431 56.55 -3.20 -0.69
N ILE A 432 57.63 -3.10 0.09
CA ILE A 432 58.18 -4.20 0.91
C ILE A 432 57.53 -4.23 2.29
N TYR A 433 57.01 -3.09 2.76
CA TYR A 433 56.46 -2.92 4.10
C TYR A 433 54.96 -2.58 4.04
N TYR A 434 54.26 -2.79 5.16
CA TYR A 434 52.89 -2.32 5.31
C TYR A 434 52.89 -0.79 5.56
N PRO A 435 51.82 -0.05 5.23
CA PRO A 435 51.81 1.39 5.40
C PRO A 435 51.94 1.82 6.87
N ASN A 436 52.83 2.78 7.13
CA ASN A 436 53.09 3.32 8.46
C ASN A 436 51.81 3.81 9.18
N ASN A 437 51.72 3.55 10.49
CA ASN A 437 50.64 4.00 11.38
C ASN A 437 49.24 3.47 11.00
N ILE A 438 49.16 2.26 10.43
CA ILE A 438 47.92 1.54 10.13
C ILE A 438 48.06 0.09 10.63
N ASN A 439 47.29 -0.31 11.64
CA ASN A 439 47.29 -1.69 12.14
C ASN A 439 46.51 -2.65 11.21
N SER A 440 46.60 -3.96 11.47
CA SER A 440 46.01 -4.99 10.60
C SER A 440 44.50 -4.85 10.42
N THR A 441 43.74 -4.50 11.46
CA THR A 441 42.28 -4.31 11.34
C THR A 441 41.91 -3.02 10.60
N GLU A 442 42.70 -1.95 10.75
CA GLU A 442 42.55 -0.74 9.93
C GLU A 442 42.82 -1.04 8.44
N MET A 443 43.89 -1.77 8.12
CA MET A 443 44.16 -2.24 6.75
C MET A 443 42.98 -3.05 6.19
N ALA A 444 42.39 -3.94 7.01
CA ALA A 444 41.20 -4.69 6.63
C ALA A 444 40.02 -3.75 6.29
N TYR A 445 39.76 -2.75 7.14
CA TYR A 445 38.68 -1.78 6.96
C TYR A 445 38.86 -0.98 5.66
N ILE A 446 40.06 -0.46 5.41
CA ILE A 446 40.41 0.36 4.23
C ILE A 446 40.11 -0.39 2.92
N ILE A 447 40.51 -1.66 2.80
CA ILE A 447 40.27 -2.47 1.59
C ILE A 447 38.80 -2.88 1.50
N LYS A 448 38.25 -3.48 2.56
CA LYS A 448 36.96 -4.20 2.51
C LYS A 448 35.77 -3.22 2.58
N GLY A 449 35.98 -2.03 3.15
CA GLY A 449 34.97 -1.04 3.51
C GLY A 449 34.13 -1.44 4.71
N LYS A 450 34.52 -2.49 5.44
CA LYS A 450 33.91 -3.03 6.66
C LYS A 450 34.91 -3.90 7.40
N VAL A 451 34.80 -3.97 8.72
CA VAL A 451 35.52 -4.93 9.56
C VAL A 451 34.61 -6.14 9.81
N ILE A 452 35.11 -7.36 9.61
CA ILE A 452 34.49 -8.60 10.13
C ILE A 452 35.20 -9.04 11.42
N PRO A 453 34.56 -9.80 12.34
CA PRO A 453 35.18 -10.20 13.60
C PRO A 453 36.57 -10.86 13.45
N GLU A 454 36.77 -11.60 12.37
CA GLU A 454 38.01 -12.25 11.96
C GLU A 454 39.16 -11.24 11.76
N ASP A 455 38.84 -10.03 11.28
CA ASP A 455 39.81 -8.95 11.08
C ASP A 455 40.25 -8.34 12.42
N VAL A 456 39.35 -8.28 13.41
CA VAL A 456 39.66 -7.75 14.76
C VAL A 456 40.54 -8.73 15.54
N VAL A 457 40.32 -10.03 15.35
CA VAL A 457 41.15 -11.09 15.94
C VAL A 457 42.62 -11.01 15.46
N SER A 458 42.90 -10.39 14.31
CA SER A 458 44.29 -10.16 13.86
C SER A 458 45.08 -9.23 14.80
N LEU A 459 44.43 -8.35 15.57
CA LEU A 459 45.11 -7.50 16.57
C LEU A 459 45.83 -8.34 17.63
N ILE A 460 45.30 -9.50 18.00
CA ILE A 460 45.93 -10.39 19.00
C ILE A 460 47.30 -10.88 18.50
N PHE A 461 47.48 -11.02 17.19
CA PHE A 461 48.74 -11.43 16.57
C PHE A 461 49.66 -10.23 16.30
N TYR A 462 49.10 -9.06 15.97
CA TYR A 462 49.85 -7.80 15.89
C TYR A 462 50.47 -7.41 17.24
N TRP A 463 49.71 -7.50 18.33
CA TRP A 463 50.23 -7.32 19.70
C TRP A 463 51.21 -8.44 20.12
N ALA A 464 51.21 -9.59 19.44
CA ALA A 464 52.16 -10.67 19.72
C ALA A 464 53.50 -10.45 18.99
N SER A 465 53.51 -10.02 17.72
CA SER A 465 54.74 -9.60 17.02
C SER A 465 55.42 -8.40 17.71
N GLU A 466 54.63 -7.45 18.23
CA GLU A 466 55.08 -6.33 19.07
C GLU A 466 55.51 -6.74 20.50
N ASN A 467 55.57 -8.04 20.81
CA ASN A 467 55.94 -8.61 22.11
C ASN A 467 55.10 -8.10 23.31
N CYS A 468 53.84 -7.71 23.10
CA CYS A 468 52.91 -7.37 24.17
C CYS A 468 52.25 -8.62 24.78
N ILE A 469 52.14 -9.72 24.02
CA ILE A 469 51.46 -10.96 24.40
C ILE A 469 52.30 -12.19 24.07
N LYS A 470 52.33 -13.17 24.99
CA LYS A 470 52.83 -14.53 24.76
C LYS A 470 51.66 -15.53 24.68
N ILE A 471 51.69 -16.45 23.73
CA ILE A 471 50.66 -17.45 23.46
C ILE A 471 51.23 -18.84 23.75
N LYS A 472 50.57 -19.61 24.63
CA LYS A 472 50.91 -21.01 24.95
C LYS A 472 49.76 -21.96 24.62
N ILE A 473 50.10 -23.14 24.10
CA ILE A 473 49.15 -24.25 23.89
C ILE A 473 49.02 -25.05 25.20
N GLY A 474 47.80 -25.34 25.65
CA GLY A 474 47.54 -26.13 26.86
C GLY A 474 47.64 -27.66 26.67
N GLU A 475 48.22 -28.35 27.65
CA GLU A 475 48.77 -29.71 27.51
C GLU A 475 47.75 -30.88 27.50
N LYS A 476 46.48 -30.68 27.89
CA LYS A 476 45.51 -31.77 28.10
C LYS A 476 44.26 -31.72 27.22
N LYS A 477 44.26 -32.54 26.15
CA LYS A 477 43.13 -33.15 25.39
C LYS A 477 41.94 -32.27 24.93
N LYS A 478 41.95 -30.97 25.16
CA LYS A 478 41.10 -29.96 24.51
C LYS A 478 41.96 -28.73 24.25
N ASN A 479 42.31 -28.48 22.99
CA ASN A 479 43.23 -27.41 22.57
C ASN A 479 42.71 -26.05 23.07
N LYS A 480 43.27 -25.58 24.18
CA LYS A 480 42.94 -24.28 24.79
C LYS A 480 44.20 -23.46 24.78
N LEU A 481 44.12 -22.30 24.15
CA LEU A 481 45.21 -21.35 24.09
C LEU A 481 45.14 -20.44 25.32
N LYS A 482 46.31 -20.21 25.91
CA LYS A 482 46.53 -19.32 27.06
C LYS A 482 47.32 -18.11 26.57
N PHE A 483 46.76 -16.93 26.77
CA PHE A 483 47.41 -15.65 26.52
C PHE A 483 48.00 -15.15 27.83
N ILE A 484 49.23 -14.64 27.77
CA ILE A 484 49.98 -14.10 28.90
C ILE A 484 50.44 -12.70 28.49
N LYS A 485 50.11 -11.71 29.31
CA LYS A 485 50.52 -10.31 29.14
C LYS A 485 52.01 -10.15 29.44
N LEU A 486 52.75 -9.48 28.56
CA LEU A 486 54.18 -9.19 28.73
C LEU A 486 54.45 -7.72 29.09
N ARG A 487 53.67 -6.82 28.50
CA ARG A 487 53.69 -5.36 28.75
C ARG A 487 52.33 -4.75 28.41
N GLU A 488 52.10 -3.51 28.83
CA GLU A 488 50.96 -2.72 28.36
C GLU A 488 51.17 -2.20 26.92
N LEU A 489 50.07 -1.79 26.28
CA LEU A 489 50.10 -1.10 24.99
C LEU A 489 50.51 0.37 25.16
N ASP A 490 51.66 0.71 24.59
CA ASP A 490 52.27 2.04 24.61
C ASP A 490 51.50 3.10 23.78
N GLU A 491 52.00 4.33 23.73
CA GLU A 491 51.37 5.46 23.02
C GLU A 491 51.24 5.30 21.49
N LYS A 492 51.91 4.32 20.86
CA LYS A 492 51.78 4.05 19.42
C LYS A 492 50.44 3.40 19.07
N HIS A 493 49.87 2.66 20.03
CA HIS A 493 48.66 1.88 19.90
C HIS A 493 47.41 2.75 20.10
N LYS A 494 46.36 2.53 19.29
CA LYS A 494 45.13 3.34 19.33
C LYS A 494 44.32 3.06 20.61
N GLU A 495 43.54 4.05 21.07
CA GLU A 495 42.69 3.95 22.28
C GLU A 495 41.81 2.68 22.27
N TYR A 496 41.20 2.35 21.12
CA TYR A 496 40.36 1.16 20.98
C TYR A 496 41.13 -0.17 21.07
N GLU A 497 42.45 -0.17 20.84
CA GLU A 497 43.29 -1.34 21.05
C GLU A 497 43.54 -1.55 22.54
N LYS A 498 43.80 -0.47 23.28
CA LYS A 498 44.00 -0.49 24.74
C LYS A 498 42.74 -0.99 25.46
N ASP A 499 41.58 -0.41 25.14
CA ASP A 499 40.25 -0.89 25.55
C ASP A 499 40.11 -2.42 25.40
N MET A 500 40.46 -2.94 24.23
CA MET A 500 40.27 -4.35 23.89
C MET A 500 41.28 -5.25 24.59
N PHE A 501 42.52 -4.79 24.73
CA PHE A 501 43.61 -5.48 25.41
C PHE A 501 43.29 -5.62 26.91
N GLU A 502 42.95 -4.52 27.59
CA GLU A 502 42.52 -4.50 28.99
C GLU A 502 41.23 -5.31 29.20
N SER A 503 40.24 -5.17 28.31
CA SER A 503 39.02 -5.97 28.35
C SER A 503 39.28 -7.46 28.08
N MET A 504 40.34 -7.83 27.37
CA MET A 504 40.72 -9.24 27.17
C MET A 504 41.31 -9.84 28.45
N PHE A 505 42.25 -9.16 29.10
CA PHE A 505 42.93 -9.67 30.30
C PHE A 505 42.11 -9.54 31.60
N SER A 506 41.19 -8.58 31.70
CA SER A 506 40.24 -8.49 32.83
C SER A 506 39.22 -9.64 32.88
N LYS A 507 38.92 -10.30 31.76
CA LYS A 507 38.20 -11.60 31.73
C LYS A 507 39.04 -12.76 32.26
N GLY A 508 40.35 -12.53 32.38
CA GLY A 508 41.39 -13.42 32.89
C GLY A 508 41.53 -13.33 34.41
N ASP A 509 42.73 -12.94 34.85
CA ASP A 509 43.11 -12.55 36.21
C ASP A 509 43.89 -11.22 36.22
N GLY A 510 43.88 -10.49 35.09
CA GLY A 510 44.66 -9.27 34.86
C GLY A 510 45.95 -9.52 34.06
N ASN A 511 46.56 -10.70 34.17
CA ASN A 511 47.82 -11.04 33.48
C ASN A 511 47.69 -12.24 32.52
N GLU A 512 46.82 -13.20 32.82
CA GLU A 512 46.62 -14.41 32.03
C GLU A 512 45.14 -14.66 31.71
N VAL A 513 44.86 -15.12 30.48
CA VAL A 513 43.49 -15.45 30.04
C VAL A 513 43.48 -16.64 29.08
N THR A 514 42.36 -17.37 29.02
CA THR A 514 42.20 -18.56 28.16
C THR A 514 40.98 -18.43 27.26
N THR A 515 40.97 -19.10 26.10
CA THR A 515 39.85 -19.04 25.15
C THR A 515 38.50 -19.39 25.80
N LYS A 516 38.47 -20.32 26.77
CA LYS A 516 37.26 -20.65 27.56
C LYS A 516 36.67 -19.43 28.31
N LYS A 517 37.52 -18.56 28.86
CA LYS A 517 37.10 -17.33 29.56
C LYS A 517 36.57 -16.28 28.56
N LEU A 518 37.22 -16.14 27.40
CA LEU A 518 36.83 -15.17 26.36
C LEU A 518 35.49 -15.51 25.68
N LYS A 519 35.22 -16.80 25.43
CA LYS A 519 34.11 -17.30 24.58
C LYS A 519 32.70 -16.82 24.94
N LYS A 520 32.45 -16.40 26.19
CA LYS A 520 31.11 -15.92 26.61
C LYS A 520 30.83 -14.45 26.34
N SER A 521 31.84 -13.59 26.20
CA SER A 521 31.65 -12.14 26.23
C SER A 521 32.58 -11.32 25.33
N PHE A 522 33.75 -11.85 24.93
CA PHE A 522 34.73 -11.10 24.15
C PHE A 522 34.26 -10.73 22.74
N TYR A 523 33.25 -11.43 22.20
CA TYR A 523 32.57 -11.03 20.96
C TYR A 523 31.90 -9.64 21.07
N LEU A 524 31.54 -9.18 22.27
CA LEU A 524 30.99 -7.84 22.50
C LEU A 524 32.07 -6.77 22.35
N ASP A 525 33.28 -7.01 22.87
CA ASP A 525 34.42 -6.11 22.74
C ASP A 525 34.89 -6.03 21.28
N ILE A 526 34.92 -7.17 20.57
CA ILE A 526 35.20 -7.23 19.13
C ILE A 526 34.19 -6.38 18.33
N ASN A 527 32.91 -6.42 18.69
CA ASN A 527 31.89 -5.56 18.08
C ASN A 527 32.04 -4.08 18.48
N ARG A 528 32.47 -3.78 19.72
CA ARG A 528 32.77 -2.41 20.19
C ARG A 528 33.93 -1.80 19.40
N VAL A 529 35.04 -2.52 19.24
CA VAL A 529 36.21 -2.11 18.44
C VAL A 529 35.84 -1.83 17.00
N LYS A 530 35.09 -2.74 16.36
CA LYS A 530 34.53 -2.54 15.01
C LYS A 530 33.74 -1.24 14.86
N SER A 531 33.08 -0.76 15.92
CA SER A 531 32.42 0.55 15.93
C SER A 531 33.42 1.72 16.08
N LYS A 532 34.42 1.62 16.96
CA LYS A 532 35.45 2.65 17.16
C LYS A 532 36.31 2.85 15.90
N ILE A 533 36.75 1.80 15.20
CA ILE A 533 37.56 1.90 13.97
C ILE A 533 36.88 2.78 12.90
N SER A 534 35.55 2.74 12.78
CA SER A 534 34.81 3.61 11.84
C SER A 534 34.82 5.11 12.18
N LYS A 535 35.37 5.50 13.34
CA LYS A 535 35.55 6.89 13.77
C LYS A 535 36.91 7.46 13.36
N GLU A 536 37.96 6.64 13.31
CA GLU A 536 39.32 7.05 12.87
C GLU A 536 39.31 7.57 11.43
N PHE A 537 38.53 6.93 10.55
CA PHE A 537 38.41 7.29 9.15
C PHE A 537 37.38 8.41 8.93
N ARG A 538 37.62 9.55 9.58
CA ARG A 538 36.87 10.80 9.48
C ARG A 538 37.82 11.96 9.21
N GLY A 539 37.27 13.15 8.93
CA GLY A 539 38.06 14.31 8.52
C GLY A 539 38.86 14.00 7.25
N GLU A 540 40.15 14.29 7.29
CA GLU A 540 41.12 14.04 6.21
C GLU A 540 41.31 12.54 5.92
N LYS A 541 41.24 11.69 6.95
CA LYS A 541 41.29 10.22 6.83
C LYS A 541 40.00 9.59 6.28
N ALA A 542 38.98 10.37 5.92
CA ALA A 542 37.70 9.82 5.45
C ALA A 542 37.87 8.97 4.19
N LEU A 543 37.32 7.74 4.17
CA LEU A 543 37.50 6.82 3.03
C LEU A 543 36.72 7.19 1.75
N ARG A 544 35.90 8.23 1.82
CA ARG A 544 35.10 8.76 0.70
C ARG A 544 35.17 10.28 0.68
N ASP A 545 35.08 10.85 -0.51
CA ASP A 545 35.00 12.29 -0.71
C ASP A 545 33.62 12.81 -0.23
N ARG A 546 33.62 13.70 0.77
CA ARG A 546 32.42 14.31 1.34
C ARG A 546 31.65 15.16 0.32
N VAL A 547 32.34 15.88 -0.57
CA VAL A 547 31.71 16.73 -1.59
C VAL A 547 30.92 15.85 -2.56
N THR A 548 31.48 14.72 -3.00
CA THR A 548 30.74 13.80 -3.90
C THR A 548 29.52 13.17 -3.24
N ILE A 549 29.53 12.96 -1.92
CA ILE A 549 28.37 12.46 -1.15
C ILE A 549 27.30 13.55 -0.97
N VAL A 550 27.70 14.80 -0.72
CA VAL A 550 26.73 15.91 -0.65
C VAL A 550 26.08 16.14 -2.02
N LEU A 551 26.87 16.16 -3.10
CA LEU A 551 26.36 16.30 -4.45
C LEU A 551 25.47 15.11 -4.88
N SER A 552 25.77 13.89 -4.42
CA SER A 552 24.91 12.73 -4.71
C SER A 552 23.55 12.83 -4.03
N VAL A 553 23.50 13.24 -2.75
CA VAL A 553 22.25 13.42 -2.01
C VAL A 553 21.43 14.61 -2.54
N VAL A 554 22.09 15.73 -2.90
CA VAL A 554 21.42 16.88 -3.53
C VAL A 554 20.84 16.50 -4.90
N SER A 555 21.61 15.79 -5.74
CA SER A 555 21.14 15.29 -7.05
C SER A 555 19.95 14.32 -6.90
N LEU A 556 19.98 13.42 -5.91
CA LEU A 556 18.87 12.54 -5.57
C LEU A 556 17.58 13.31 -5.23
N ILE A 557 17.66 14.31 -4.34
CA ILE A 557 16.52 15.13 -3.93
C ILE A 557 15.96 15.94 -5.10
N LEU A 558 16.82 16.61 -5.88
CA LEU A 558 16.41 17.40 -7.04
C LEU A 558 15.72 16.56 -8.14
N SER A 559 15.94 15.25 -8.15
CA SER A 559 15.28 14.29 -9.07
C SER A 559 13.84 13.95 -8.68
N GLN A 560 13.44 14.14 -7.42
CA GLN A 560 12.07 13.83 -6.96
C GLN A 560 11.08 14.94 -7.38
N ILE A 561 11.56 16.19 -7.43
CA ILE A 561 10.74 17.39 -7.63
C ILE A 561 9.86 17.31 -8.90
N PRO A 562 10.36 16.93 -10.09
CA PRO A 562 9.52 16.78 -11.29
C PRO A 562 8.40 15.76 -11.15
N ILE A 563 8.67 14.62 -10.50
CA ILE A 563 7.69 13.54 -10.30
C ILE A 563 6.57 14.02 -9.37
N ILE A 564 6.94 14.70 -8.28
CA ILE A 564 5.98 15.28 -7.33
C ILE A 564 5.14 16.38 -7.99
N ILE A 565 5.75 17.25 -8.82
CA ILE A 565 5.01 18.28 -9.57
C ILE A 565 4.01 17.65 -10.55
N VAL A 566 4.39 16.59 -11.27
CA VAL A 566 3.46 15.88 -12.18
C VAL A 566 2.32 15.22 -11.39
N ALA A 567 2.60 14.62 -10.23
CA ALA A 567 1.58 14.02 -9.36
C ALA A 567 0.58 15.07 -8.81
N ILE A 568 1.07 16.22 -8.34
CA ILE A 568 0.21 17.32 -7.83
C ILE A 568 -0.57 18.00 -8.96
N ALA A 569 0.06 18.23 -10.12
CA ALA A 569 -0.62 18.77 -11.29
C ALA A 569 -1.75 17.85 -11.76
N LYS A 570 -1.58 16.53 -11.66
CA LYS A 570 -2.65 15.55 -11.87
C LYS A 570 -3.79 15.75 -10.86
N THR A 571 -3.50 15.85 -9.56
CA THR A 571 -4.54 16.04 -8.52
C THR A 571 -5.45 17.23 -8.84
N ILE A 572 -4.85 18.35 -9.26
CA ILE A 572 -5.55 19.60 -9.56
C ILE A 572 -6.36 19.50 -10.87
N VAL A 573 -5.90 18.74 -11.86
CA VAL A 573 -6.59 18.58 -13.16
C VAL A 573 -7.77 17.61 -13.09
N TYR A 574 -7.67 16.54 -12.30
CA TYR A 574 -8.69 15.48 -12.20
C TYR A 574 -9.54 15.57 -10.91
N ASN A 575 -9.30 16.56 -10.05
CA ASN A 575 -9.99 16.75 -8.76
C ASN A 575 -9.91 15.53 -7.82
N GLU A 576 -8.86 14.71 -7.96
CA GLU A 576 -8.67 13.52 -7.13
C GLU A 576 -8.40 13.89 -5.66
N ASN A 577 -8.86 13.05 -4.73
CA ASN A 577 -8.53 13.23 -3.33
C ASN A 577 -7.01 13.04 -3.11
N PHE A 578 -6.34 14.08 -2.58
CA PHE A 578 -4.90 14.09 -2.25
C PHE A 578 -4.45 12.86 -1.43
N ASN A 579 -5.34 12.28 -0.62
CA ASN A 579 -5.08 11.08 0.17
C ASN A 579 -4.63 9.88 -0.67
N TYR A 580 -5.10 9.74 -1.92
CA TYR A 580 -4.67 8.63 -2.81
C TYR A 580 -3.24 8.81 -3.36
N ILE A 581 -2.72 10.04 -3.36
CA ILE A 581 -1.43 10.39 -3.99
C ILE A 581 -0.29 10.38 -2.96
N LEU A 582 -0.57 10.57 -1.68
CA LEU A 582 0.43 10.45 -0.60
C LEU A 582 1.11 9.06 -0.55
N PRO A 583 0.38 7.92 -0.65
CA PRO A 583 1.00 6.59 -0.78
C PRO A 583 1.87 6.46 -2.03
N ILE A 584 1.43 7.00 -3.17
CA ILE A 584 2.16 6.95 -4.45
C ILE A 584 3.49 7.70 -4.35
N ILE A 585 3.50 8.88 -3.71
CA ILE A 585 4.73 9.65 -3.44
C ILE A 585 5.64 8.88 -2.47
N GLY A 586 5.09 8.29 -1.41
CA GLY A 586 5.85 7.44 -0.47
C GLY A 586 6.53 6.24 -1.14
N ILE A 587 5.80 5.53 -2.00
CA ILE A 587 6.33 4.42 -2.81
C ILE A 587 7.42 4.94 -3.76
N ASN A 588 7.20 6.06 -4.45
CA ASN A 588 8.19 6.63 -5.37
C ASN A 588 9.51 6.99 -4.67
N ILE A 589 9.44 7.57 -3.47
CA ILE A 589 10.61 7.88 -2.64
C ILE A 589 11.32 6.58 -2.21
N ALA A 590 10.58 5.56 -1.76
CA ALA A 590 11.16 4.27 -1.38
C ALA A 590 11.88 3.58 -2.55
N LEU A 591 11.27 3.54 -3.74
CA LEU A 591 11.88 3.00 -4.96
C LEU A 591 13.13 3.82 -5.38
N SER A 592 13.09 5.14 -5.22
CA SER A 592 14.23 6.04 -5.49
C SER A 592 15.42 5.79 -4.55
N ILE A 593 15.17 5.59 -3.25
CA ILE A 593 16.20 5.24 -2.26
C ILE A 593 16.84 3.89 -2.61
N VAL A 594 16.04 2.90 -3.00
CA VAL A 594 16.54 1.58 -3.43
C VAL A 594 17.40 1.68 -4.69
N LEU A 595 16.98 2.46 -5.69
CA LEU A 595 17.76 2.68 -6.92
C LEU A 595 19.08 3.42 -6.64
N TYR A 596 19.08 4.39 -5.73
CA TYR A 596 20.28 5.10 -5.28
C TYR A 596 21.30 4.13 -4.62
N PHE A 597 20.86 3.24 -3.73
CA PHE A 597 21.72 2.21 -3.15
C PHE A 597 22.23 1.20 -4.19
N VAL A 598 21.44 0.88 -5.22
CA VAL A 598 21.90 0.08 -6.37
C VAL A 598 22.99 0.81 -7.16
N GLY A 599 22.87 2.13 -7.38
CA GLY A 599 23.94 2.97 -7.92
C GLY A 599 25.24 2.86 -7.11
N ILE A 600 25.16 2.93 -5.77
CA ILE A 600 26.33 2.80 -4.88
C ILE A 600 26.93 1.38 -4.94
N TYR A 601 26.11 0.34 -5.10
CA TYR A 601 26.58 -1.02 -5.28
C TYR A 601 27.28 -1.22 -6.64
N ILE A 602 26.74 -0.65 -7.72
CA ILE A 602 27.39 -0.60 -9.04
C ILE A 602 28.73 0.14 -8.95
N SER A 603 28.76 1.32 -8.32
CA SER A 603 29.96 2.15 -8.27
C SER A 603 31.13 1.41 -7.61
N LYS A 604 30.87 0.71 -6.49
CA LYS A 604 31.82 -0.22 -5.86
C LYS A 604 32.21 -1.36 -6.80
N LYS A 605 31.27 -2.10 -7.38
CA LYS A 605 31.60 -3.27 -8.22
C LYS A 605 32.36 -2.94 -9.50
N ILE A 606 32.24 -1.73 -10.04
CA ILE A 606 33.09 -1.26 -11.15
C ILE A 606 34.54 -1.05 -10.69
N TYR A 607 34.79 -0.61 -9.44
CA TYR A 607 36.17 -0.55 -8.91
C TYR A 607 36.76 -1.95 -8.66
N ASP A 608 35.92 -2.93 -8.27
CA ASP A 608 36.34 -4.32 -8.01
C ASP A 608 36.57 -5.15 -9.31
N GLY A 609 36.32 -4.59 -10.50
CA GLY A 609 36.50 -5.26 -11.81
C GLY A 609 35.51 -6.37 -12.18
N ASP A 610 34.86 -7.00 -11.20
CA ASP A 610 33.91 -8.13 -11.36
C ASP A 610 32.53 -7.70 -11.91
N LEU A 611 32.51 -7.34 -13.20
CA LEU A 611 31.34 -6.85 -13.93
C LEU A 611 30.46 -7.94 -14.56
N SER A 612 31.01 -9.13 -14.83
CA SER A 612 30.35 -10.16 -15.67
C SER A 612 29.06 -10.71 -15.07
N LYS A 613 29.02 -10.88 -13.74
CA LYS A 613 27.85 -11.40 -13.00
C LYS A 613 26.81 -10.33 -12.64
N LEU A 614 27.09 -9.06 -12.95
CA LEU A 614 26.30 -7.91 -12.54
C LEU A 614 25.21 -7.53 -13.55
N ARG A 615 25.58 -7.50 -14.85
CA ARG A 615 24.79 -6.85 -15.92
C ARG A 615 23.33 -7.31 -15.99
N ILE A 616 23.09 -8.62 -16.11
CA ILE A 616 21.73 -9.18 -16.30
C ILE A 616 20.82 -8.85 -15.11
N ARG A 617 21.32 -8.97 -13.88
CA ARG A 617 20.51 -8.71 -12.66
C ARG A 617 20.15 -7.24 -12.54
N LEU A 618 21.05 -6.34 -12.94
CA LEU A 618 20.82 -4.90 -12.95
C LEU A 618 19.81 -4.48 -14.01
N ILE A 619 19.90 -5.03 -15.22
CA ILE A 619 18.96 -4.76 -16.31
C ILE A 619 17.55 -5.21 -15.90
N VAL A 620 17.41 -6.43 -15.35
CA VAL A 620 16.12 -6.91 -14.81
C VAL A 620 15.61 -6.02 -13.68
N PHE A 621 16.46 -5.64 -12.72
CA PHE A 621 16.04 -4.85 -11.55
C PHE A 621 15.63 -3.42 -11.90
N ILE A 622 16.42 -2.73 -12.75
CA ILE A 622 16.09 -1.39 -13.25
C ILE A 622 14.85 -1.47 -14.16
N GLY A 623 14.73 -2.53 -14.96
CA GLY A 623 13.51 -2.85 -15.71
C GLY A 623 12.28 -2.95 -14.81
N THR A 624 12.33 -3.72 -13.72
CA THR A 624 11.20 -3.84 -12.78
C THR A 624 10.87 -2.53 -12.06
N LEU A 625 11.86 -1.67 -11.78
CA LEU A 625 11.62 -0.35 -11.16
C LEU A 625 11.01 0.66 -12.14
N LEU A 626 11.40 0.61 -13.42
CA LEU A 626 10.80 1.43 -14.47
C LEU A 626 9.40 0.91 -14.80
N ILE A 627 9.21 -0.41 -14.91
CA ILE A 627 7.89 -1.01 -15.14
C ILE A 627 6.95 -0.69 -13.98
N SER A 628 7.34 -0.85 -12.70
CA SER A 628 6.44 -0.54 -11.59
C SER A 628 6.08 0.94 -11.50
N SER A 629 7.03 1.85 -11.72
CA SER A 629 6.75 3.29 -11.73
C SER A 629 5.95 3.74 -12.95
N ILE A 630 6.12 3.10 -14.12
CA ILE A 630 5.24 3.29 -15.28
C ILE A 630 3.85 2.72 -14.98
N SER A 631 3.71 1.52 -14.43
CA SER A 631 2.41 0.89 -14.11
C SER A 631 1.58 1.70 -13.11
N ILE A 632 2.21 2.24 -12.05
CA ILE A 632 1.55 3.11 -11.06
C ILE A 632 0.99 4.39 -11.72
N ILE A 633 1.61 4.84 -12.82
CA ILE A 633 1.26 6.10 -13.49
C ILE A 633 0.37 5.86 -14.73
N SER A 634 0.47 4.70 -15.39
CA SER A 634 -0.42 4.29 -16.49
C SER A 634 -1.81 3.85 -16.03
N LEU A 635 -1.99 3.58 -14.73
CA LEU A 635 -3.29 3.36 -14.10
C LEU A 635 -4.24 4.57 -14.19
N TYR A 636 -3.71 5.77 -14.52
CA TYR A 636 -4.50 7.00 -14.60
C TYR A 636 -4.10 7.82 -15.83
N SER A 637 -4.89 7.73 -16.90
CA SER A 637 -4.61 8.37 -18.20
C SER A 637 -5.70 9.41 -18.56
N ILE A 638 -5.69 9.88 -19.81
CA ILE A 638 -6.79 10.59 -20.49
C ILE A 638 -6.87 12.12 -20.25
N ALA A 639 -5.74 12.83 -20.08
CA ALA A 639 -5.71 14.32 -20.23
C ALA A 639 -4.33 14.93 -20.52
N ILE A 640 -3.27 14.37 -19.95
CA ILE A 640 -1.88 14.86 -20.14
C ILE A 640 -1.22 13.98 -21.21
N PRO A 641 -0.62 14.54 -22.28
CA PRO A 641 0.04 13.72 -23.30
C PRO A 641 1.16 12.87 -22.72
N PHE A 642 0.99 11.53 -22.79
CA PHE A 642 1.78 10.50 -22.12
C PHE A 642 3.31 10.69 -22.27
N GLN A 643 3.76 11.19 -23.43
CA GLN A 643 5.16 11.51 -23.71
C GLN A 643 5.83 12.40 -22.65
N TYR A 644 5.16 13.43 -22.12
CA TYR A 644 5.77 14.36 -21.14
C TYR A 644 6.00 13.68 -19.79
N ILE A 645 5.06 12.83 -19.39
CA ILE A 645 5.13 12.03 -18.17
C ILE A 645 6.27 11.01 -18.29
N VAL A 646 6.30 10.23 -19.38
CA VAL A 646 7.34 9.23 -19.65
C VAL A 646 8.74 9.84 -19.69
N VAL A 647 8.94 10.96 -20.40
CA VAL A 647 10.24 11.66 -20.46
C VAL A 647 10.67 12.13 -19.06
N THR A 648 9.76 12.72 -18.28
CA THR A 648 10.06 13.21 -16.93
C THR A 648 10.48 12.07 -15.99
N ILE A 649 9.78 10.93 -16.03
CA ILE A 649 10.11 9.74 -15.23
C ILE A 649 11.46 9.18 -15.65
N ILE A 650 11.68 8.94 -16.95
CA ILE A 650 12.92 8.34 -17.46
C ILE A 650 14.13 9.19 -17.10
N LEU A 651 14.09 10.51 -17.33
CA LEU A 651 15.19 11.41 -16.97
C LEU A 651 15.46 11.40 -15.47
N SER A 652 14.41 11.45 -14.64
CA SER A 652 14.53 11.43 -13.18
C SER A 652 15.10 10.11 -12.65
N TYR A 653 14.65 8.96 -13.15
CA TYR A 653 15.13 7.63 -12.75
C TYR A 653 16.57 7.35 -13.22
N ILE A 654 16.94 7.77 -14.44
CA ILE A 654 18.33 7.73 -14.88
C ILE A 654 19.18 8.65 -13.99
N ASN A 655 18.67 9.82 -13.59
CA ASN A 655 19.40 10.72 -12.73
C ASN A 655 19.61 10.19 -11.30
N ILE A 656 18.61 9.52 -10.72
CA ILE A 656 18.73 8.81 -9.43
C ILE A 656 19.84 7.75 -9.51
N LEU A 657 19.91 6.99 -10.61
CA LEU A 657 20.99 6.03 -10.84
C LEU A 657 22.36 6.70 -10.97
N ILE A 658 22.47 7.83 -11.70
CA ILE A 658 23.70 8.62 -11.81
C ILE A 658 24.12 9.19 -10.45
N SER A 659 23.19 9.67 -9.63
CA SER A 659 23.48 10.19 -8.29
C SER A 659 24.09 9.10 -7.39
N GLY A 660 23.56 7.86 -7.43
CA GLY A 660 24.16 6.73 -6.73
C GLY A 660 25.55 6.32 -7.25
N LEU A 661 25.89 6.68 -8.48
CA LEU A 661 27.23 6.47 -9.06
C LEU A 661 28.25 7.56 -8.67
N MET A 662 27.82 8.69 -8.11
CA MET A 662 28.72 9.82 -7.78
C MET A 662 29.68 9.57 -6.59
N PRO A 663 29.31 8.92 -5.47
CA PRO A 663 30.17 8.81 -4.29
C PRO A 663 31.54 8.15 -4.59
N SER A 664 32.61 8.93 -4.52
CA SER A 664 33.97 8.53 -4.86
C SER A 664 34.80 8.17 -3.61
N LYS A 665 35.98 7.56 -3.84
CA LYS A 665 37.02 7.43 -2.80
C LYS A 665 37.75 8.77 -2.67
N SER A 666 38.11 9.14 -1.44
CA SER A 666 39.00 10.29 -1.20
C SER A 666 40.41 10.06 -1.73
N GLN A 667 41.22 11.10 -1.84
CA GLN A 667 42.63 10.99 -2.24
C GLN A 667 43.42 10.10 -1.26
N TYR A 668 43.32 10.36 0.06
CA TYR A 668 43.91 9.51 1.11
C TYR A 668 43.56 8.02 0.93
N ALA A 669 42.31 7.71 0.62
CA ALA A 669 41.86 6.33 0.41
C ALA A 669 42.29 5.72 -0.92
N ILE A 670 42.65 6.52 -1.92
CA ILE A 670 43.26 6.04 -3.17
C ILE A 670 44.72 5.67 -2.88
N GLU A 671 45.49 6.62 -2.38
CA GLU A 671 46.94 6.47 -2.10
C GLU A 671 47.21 5.33 -1.12
N THR A 672 46.47 5.28 -0.01
CA THR A 672 46.60 4.20 0.98
C THR A 672 46.25 2.83 0.37
N ILE A 673 45.26 2.75 -0.51
CA ILE A 673 44.90 1.48 -1.18
C ILE A 673 45.91 1.09 -2.26
N GLU A 674 46.54 2.04 -2.95
CA GLU A 674 47.64 1.75 -3.88
C GLU A 674 48.84 1.14 -3.15
N ASN A 675 49.22 1.70 -1.99
CA ASN A 675 50.29 1.15 -1.16
C ASN A 675 49.94 -0.24 -0.61
N ILE A 676 48.72 -0.44 -0.06
CA ILE A 676 48.30 -1.75 0.45
C ILE A 676 48.21 -2.82 -0.67
N LEU A 677 47.75 -2.45 -1.87
CA LEU A 677 47.76 -3.36 -3.02
C LEU A 677 49.19 -3.63 -3.52
N GLY A 678 50.08 -2.66 -3.39
CA GLY A 678 51.52 -2.78 -3.64
C GLY A 678 52.20 -3.80 -2.73
N PHE A 679 52.01 -3.63 -1.43
CA PHE A 679 52.45 -4.56 -0.39
C PHE A 679 51.83 -5.96 -0.57
N LYS A 680 50.53 -6.06 -0.85
CA LYS A 680 49.89 -7.35 -1.17
C LYS A 680 50.50 -8.00 -2.40
N LYS A 681 50.84 -7.22 -3.44
CA LYS A 681 51.53 -7.72 -4.63
C LYS A 681 52.90 -8.27 -4.25
N PHE A 682 53.71 -7.53 -3.49
CA PHE A 682 55.01 -7.99 -2.97
C PHE A 682 54.88 -9.30 -2.18
N VAL A 683 54.05 -9.37 -1.15
CA VAL A 683 53.79 -10.60 -0.37
C VAL A 683 53.44 -11.78 -1.29
N THR A 684 52.65 -11.53 -2.34
CA THR A 684 52.27 -12.56 -3.33
C THR A 684 53.43 -12.96 -4.26
N ILE A 685 54.28 -12.04 -4.74
CA ILE A 685 55.27 -12.31 -5.81
C ILE A 685 56.75 -12.36 -5.37
N ALA A 686 57.10 -11.91 -4.16
CA ALA A 686 58.49 -11.87 -3.68
C ALA A 686 59.19 -13.25 -3.79
N GLU A 687 60.43 -13.23 -4.26
CA GLU A 687 61.29 -14.38 -4.53
C GLU A 687 62.07 -14.79 -3.27
N LYS A 688 62.53 -16.05 -3.21
CA LYS A 688 63.15 -16.65 -2.01
C LYS A 688 64.36 -15.85 -1.53
N GLU A 689 65.32 -15.61 -2.42
CA GLU A 689 66.58 -14.91 -2.14
C GLU A 689 66.35 -13.54 -1.49
N ARG A 690 65.37 -12.78 -1.98
CA ARG A 690 65.05 -11.46 -1.42
C ARG A 690 64.33 -11.55 -0.07
N LEU A 691 63.61 -12.63 0.22
CA LEU A 691 63.03 -12.87 1.54
C LEU A 691 64.07 -13.35 2.56
N GLU A 692 65.08 -14.12 2.12
CA GLU A 692 66.22 -14.50 2.95
C GLU A 692 66.98 -13.25 3.42
N THR A 693 67.33 -12.33 2.50
CA THR A 693 67.98 -11.06 2.89
C THR A 693 67.15 -10.26 3.91
N LEU A 694 65.82 -10.27 3.79
CA LEU A 694 64.94 -9.52 4.70
C LEU A 694 64.76 -10.21 6.07
N VAL A 695 65.03 -11.51 6.19
CA VAL A 695 65.14 -12.23 7.46
C VAL A 695 66.50 -11.98 8.11
N ASP A 696 67.57 -11.94 7.33
CA ASP A 696 68.91 -11.58 7.82
C ASP A 696 68.95 -10.11 8.31
N GLU A 697 68.27 -9.20 7.60
CA GLU A 697 68.06 -7.79 8.02
C GLU A 697 67.13 -7.68 9.26
N ASN A 698 66.10 -8.53 9.38
CA ASN A 698 65.18 -8.57 10.52
C ASN A 698 64.60 -9.98 10.76
N ALA A 699 65.12 -10.70 11.77
CA ALA A 699 64.65 -12.04 12.14
C ALA A 699 63.15 -12.12 12.52
N LYS A 700 62.48 -10.98 12.78
CA LYS A 700 61.03 -10.94 13.07
C LYS A 700 60.16 -10.75 11.82
N TYR A 701 60.72 -10.39 10.67
CA TYR A 701 60.00 -9.91 9.49
C TYR A 701 58.83 -10.81 9.04
N PHE A 702 59.01 -12.13 9.11
CA PHE A 702 57.94 -13.11 8.84
C PHE A 702 56.72 -12.95 9.78
N TYR A 703 56.97 -12.80 11.08
CA TYR A 703 55.96 -12.68 12.13
C TYR A 703 55.28 -11.30 12.10
N ASP A 704 56.04 -10.24 11.82
CA ASP A 704 55.54 -8.85 11.73
C ASP A 704 54.51 -8.70 10.59
N ILE A 705 54.70 -9.43 9.49
CA ILE A 705 53.80 -9.41 8.32
C ILE A 705 52.57 -10.32 8.49
N LEU A 706 52.63 -11.34 9.35
CA LEU A 706 51.58 -12.36 9.47
C LEU A 706 50.16 -11.82 9.77
N PRO A 707 49.95 -10.81 10.65
CA PRO A 707 48.63 -10.21 10.89
C PRO A 707 48.08 -9.50 9.65
N TYR A 708 48.95 -8.87 8.86
CA TYR A 708 48.60 -8.20 7.62
C TYR A 708 48.28 -9.22 6.51
N ALA A 709 49.09 -10.28 6.38
CA ALA A 709 48.82 -11.38 5.46
C ALA A 709 47.46 -12.07 5.74
N GLN A 710 47.06 -12.18 7.01
CA GLN A 710 45.74 -12.66 7.44
C GLN A 710 44.61 -11.78 6.88
N VAL A 711 44.60 -10.48 7.15
CA VAL A 711 43.52 -9.59 6.70
C VAL A 711 43.49 -9.41 5.18
N LEU A 712 44.65 -9.51 4.52
CA LEU A 712 44.81 -9.50 3.07
C LEU A 712 44.35 -10.81 2.40
N GLY A 713 44.18 -11.89 3.16
CA GLY A 713 43.79 -13.20 2.65
C GLY A 713 44.90 -13.87 1.81
N VAL A 714 46.16 -13.75 2.24
CA VAL A 714 47.35 -14.32 1.57
C VAL A 714 48.25 -15.13 2.51
N THR A 715 47.79 -15.43 3.73
CA THR A 715 48.56 -16.16 4.76
C THR A 715 49.20 -17.44 4.26
N SER A 716 48.49 -18.28 3.49
CA SER A 716 49.07 -19.52 2.94
C SER A 716 50.24 -19.21 2.02
N THR A 717 50.05 -18.34 1.02
CA THR A 717 51.09 -17.89 0.09
C THR A 717 52.28 -17.21 0.79
N TRP A 718 52.07 -16.59 1.95
CA TRP A 718 53.15 -16.09 2.80
C TRP A 718 53.90 -17.23 3.48
N CYS A 719 53.21 -18.05 4.28
CA CYS A 719 53.81 -19.19 4.99
C CYS A 719 54.47 -20.22 4.05
N ASP A 720 53.96 -20.38 2.83
CA ASP A 720 54.51 -21.28 1.81
C ASP A 720 55.92 -20.88 1.35
N LYS A 721 56.29 -19.59 1.42
CA LYS A 721 57.60 -19.08 0.97
C LYS A 721 58.71 -19.26 1.99
N PHE A 722 58.38 -19.39 3.26
CA PHE A 722 59.33 -19.58 4.35
C PHE A 722 59.47 -21.05 4.77
N LYS A 723 59.05 -21.99 3.92
CA LYS A 723 59.27 -23.44 4.14
C LYS A 723 60.74 -23.82 4.15
N ASP A 724 61.49 -23.25 3.22
CA ASP A 724 62.87 -23.59 2.93
C ASP A 724 63.83 -22.45 3.31
N ILE A 725 63.39 -21.56 4.20
CA ILE A 725 64.15 -20.44 4.77
C ILE A 725 64.35 -20.70 6.27
N THR A 726 65.59 -20.71 6.74
CA THR A 726 65.89 -20.82 8.17
C THR A 726 65.48 -19.52 8.88
N MET A 727 64.78 -19.62 10.01
CA MET A 727 64.32 -18.46 10.79
C MET A 727 64.51 -18.69 12.28
N GLU A 728 64.62 -17.61 13.06
CA GLU A 728 64.58 -17.72 14.52
C GLU A 728 63.17 -18.11 15.02
N PRO A 729 63.06 -18.95 16.06
CA PRO A 729 61.78 -19.31 16.65
C PRO A 729 61.18 -18.12 17.41
N SER A 730 59.87 -17.89 17.24
CA SER A 730 59.20 -16.74 17.85
C SER A 730 59.35 -16.69 19.37
N THR A 731 59.71 -15.52 19.90
CA THR A 731 59.76 -15.28 21.36
C THR A 731 58.37 -15.28 22.02
N TRP A 732 57.30 -15.22 21.24
CA TRP A 732 55.92 -15.08 21.71
C TRP A 732 55.03 -16.33 21.54
N TYR A 733 55.32 -17.30 20.66
CA TYR A 733 54.50 -18.52 20.47
C TYR A 733 55.28 -19.80 20.83
N TYR A 734 54.69 -20.69 21.62
CA TYR A 734 55.34 -21.94 22.06
C TYR A 734 54.44 -23.18 21.92
N SER A 735 55.03 -24.24 21.39
CA SER A 735 54.53 -25.63 21.37
C SER A 735 55.59 -26.58 21.93
N ASN A 736 55.18 -27.67 22.59
CA ASN A 736 56.09 -28.64 23.24
C ASN A 736 56.83 -29.57 22.24
N THR A 737 57.24 -29.06 21.08
CA THR A 737 57.93 -29.75 19.98
C THR A 737 58.84 -28.78 19.25
N THR A 738 60.17 -28.98 19.33
CA THR A 738 61.21 -28.13 18.74
C THR A 738 62.44 -28.98 18.42
N GLY A 739 63.06 -28.84 17.22
CA GLY A 739 64.29 -29.61 16.94
C GLY A 739 64.85 -29.72 15.51
N SER A 740 64.50 -28.86 14.54
CA SER A 740 65.21 -28.60 13.26
C SER A 740 64.33 -27.73 12.34
N SER A 741 64.85 -27.30 11.19
CA SER A 741 64.10 -26.54 10.14
C SER A 741 62.73 -27.13 9.77
N TYR A 742 62.60 -28.47 9.75
CA TYR A 742 61.31 -29.13 9.51
C TYR A 742 60.26 -28.83 10.59
N TYR A 743 60.70 -28.61 11.83
CA TYR A 743 59.85 -28.23 12.95
C TYR A 743 59.44 -26.75 12.92
N ASP A 744 60.19 -25.88 12.26
CA ASP A 744 59.85 -24.46 12.14
C ASP A 744 58.63 -24.27 11.22
N TYR A 745 58.58 -24.98 10.09
CA TYR A 745 57.37 -25.04 9.26
C TYR A 745 56.17 -25.71 9.98
N LEU A 746 56.42 -26.71 10.83
CA LEU A 746 55.38 -27.27 11.70
C LEU A 746 54.89 -26.26 12.74
N MET A 747 55.77 -25.40 13.29
CA MET A 747 55.41 -24.32 14.21
C MET A 747 54.55 -23.26 13.50
N ILE A 748 54.93 -22.83 12.28
CA ILE A 748 54.13 -21.93 11.44
C ILE A 748 52.74 -22.52 11.16
N THR A 749 52.68 -23.82 10.84
CA THR A 749 51.43 -24.54 10.60
C THR A 749 50.58 -24.65 11.87
N ALA A 750 51.19 -24.89 13.03
CA ALA A 750 50.51 -24.94 14.33
C ALA A 750 49.98 -23.56 14.74
N MET A 751 50.77 -22.50 14.55
CA MET A 751 50.39 -21.11 14.78
C MET A 751 49.20 -20.72 13.91
N THR A 752 49.24 -21.01 12.61
CA THR A 752 48.12 -20.74 11.67
C THR A 752 46.83 -21.48 12.09
N LYS A 753 46.93 -22.74 12.55
CA LYS A 753 45.79 -23.48 13.12
C LYS A 753 45.27 -22.85 14.41
N SER A 754 46.15 -22.34 15.27
CA SER A 754 45.79 -21.60 16.49
C SER A 754 45.07 -20.29 16.19
N MET A 755 45.49 -19.54 15.15
CA MET A 755 44.78 -18.32 14.69
C MET A 755 43.32 -18.63 14.32
N ALA A 756 43.10 -19.68 13.52
CA ALA A 756 41.75 -20.12 13.13
C ALA A 756 40.92 -20.59 14.35
N SER A 757 41.54 -21.33 15.27
CA SER A 757 40.88 -21.82 16.49
C SER A 757 40.48 -20.69 17.43
N ILE A 758 41.34 -19.68 17.63
CA ILE A 758 41.03 -18.49 18.45
C ILE A 758 39.84 -17.77 17.84
N CYS A 759 39.87 -17.51 16.53
CA CYS A 759 38.80 -16.81 15.84
C CYS A 759 37.45 -17.50 16.04
N HIS A 760 37.35 -18.81 15.76
CA HIS A 760 36.12 -19.57 15.95
C HIS A 760 35.60 -19.54 17.40
N ASP A 761 36.50 -19.57 18.39
CA ASP A 761 36.13 -19.56 19.82
C ASP A 761 35.70 -18.20 20.36
N VAL A 762 36.03 -17.07 19.71
CA VAL A 762 35.73 -15.72 20.22
C VAL A 762 34.73 -14.90 19.40
N THR A 763 34.38 -15.32 18.18
CA THR A 763 33.47 -14.55 17.30
C THR A 763 32.03 -15.08 17.24
N THR A 764 31.73 -16.23 17.86
CA THR A 764 30.46 -16.96 17.73
C THR A 764 29.46 -16.69 18.88
N PRO A 765 28.31 -16.01 18.62
CA PRO A 765 27.24 -15.87 19.61
C PRO A 765 26.33 -17.13 19.69
N PRO A 766 25.58 -17.34 20.79
CA PRO A 766 24.56 -18.38 20.89
C PRO A 766 23.33 -18.09 20.00
N VAL A 767 22.52 -19.12 19.70
CA VAL A 767 21.48 -19.06 18.66
C VAL A 767 20.11 -19.53 19.18
N THR A 768 19.04 -18.82 18.77
CA THR A 768 17.61 -19.21 18.87
C THR A 768 16.88 -18.76 17.59
N SER A 769 15.70 -19.34 17.26
CA SER A 769 15.09 -19.16 15.93
C SER A 769 13.59 -19.51 15.82
N THR A 770 12.82 -18.70 15.09
CA THR A 770 11.46 -19.03 14.56
C THR A 770 11.11 -18.13 13.34
N THR A 771 10.13 -18.54 12.52
CA THR A 771 9.71 -17.87 11.26
C THR A 771 8.26 -18.23 10.86
N ASN A 772 7.53 -17.37 10.11
CA ASN A 772 6.62 -17.70 8.97
C ASN A 772 5.89 -16.45 8.38
N SER A 773 5.00 -16.64 7.36
CA SER A 773 4.44 -15.62 6.42
C SER A 773 3.36 -16.23 5.47
N ILE A 774 2.43 -15.45 4.83
CA ILE A 774 1.83 -15.62 3.44
C ILE A 774 0.70 -14.56 3.07
N ILE A 775 -0.11 -14.73 1.99
CA ILE A 775 -0.54 -13.80 0.87
C ILE A 775 -1.88 -14.33 0.20
N ASN A 776 -2.87 -13.70 -0.52
CA ASN A 776 -3.55 -12.39 -0.92
C ASN A 776 -4.94 -12.77 -1.64
N SER A 777 -5.89 -12.06 -2.33
CA SER A 777 -6.27 -10.69 -2.84
C SER A 777 -7.75 -10.71 -3.43
N TYR A 778 -8.48 -9.59 -3.72
CA TYR A 778 -9.93 -9.60 -4.18
C TYR A 778 -10.49 -8.46 -5.11
N SER A 779 -11.73 -8.64 -5.65
CA SER A 779 -12.68 -7.66 -6.31
C SER A 779 -14.04 -8.33 -6.72
N ASN A 780 -15.19 -7.71 -7.13
CA ASN A 780 -16.08 -6.64 -6.55
C ASN A 780 -17.37 -6.32 -7.41
N GLY A 781 -18.62 -6.61 -6.96
CA GLY A 781 -19.91 -5.90 -7.30
C GLY A 781 -20.80 -6.37 -8.49
N GLY A 782 -22.17 -6.47 -8.44
CA GLY A 782 -23.20 -6.13 -7.41
C GLY A 782 -24.53 -6.98 -7.40
N PHE A 783 -25.01 -7.50 -6.24
CA PHE A 783 -26.17 -8.44 -6.06
C PHE A 783 -27.53 -7.77 -5.69
N SER A 784 -27.76 -7.43 -4.40
CA SER A 784 -29.09 -7.53 -3.75
C SER A 784 -29.35 -6.43 -2.69
N GLY A 785 -30.60 -6.25 -2.26
CA GLY A 785 -30.95 -5.38 -1.11
C GLY A 785 -31.69 -4.06 -1.41
N GLY A 786 -32.14 -3.82 -2.65
CA GLY A 786 -32.81 -2.55 -3.04
C GLY A 786 -34.28 -2.38 -2.60
N GLY A 787 -34.95 -3.44 -2.12
CA GLY A 787 -36.38 -3.44 -1.78
C GLY A 787 -36.71 -2.77 -0.44
N SER A 788 -38.01 -2.56 -0.15
CA SER A 788 -38.46 -2.08 1.16
C SER A 788 -38.10 -3.06 2.30
N GLY A 789 -37.91 -2.55 3.52
CA GLY A 789 -37.80 -3.32 4.76
C GLY A 789 -36.67 -4.35 4.84
N GLY A 790 -36.98 -5.49 5.48
CA GLY A 790 -36.23 -6.73 5.36
C GLY A 790 -34.89 -6.85 6.09
N GLY A 791 -34.38 -5.79 6.72
CA GLY A 791 -32.97 -5.62 7.13
C GLY A 791 -32.31 -6.69 8.01
N GLY A 792 -31.13 -6.38 8.53
CA GLY A 792 -30.28 -7.33 9.25
C GLY A 792 -30.34 -7.32 10.77
N GLY A 793 -29.24 -7.77 11.38
CA GLY A 793 -29.11 -7.94 12.83
C GLY A 793 -27.76 -8.50 13.27
N SER A 794 -27.51 -8.44 14.58
CA SER A 794 -26.25 -8.82 15.22
C SER A 794 -26.46 -9.40 16.61
N SER A 795 -25.47 -10.11 17.18
CA SER A 795 -25.51 -10.50 18.61
C SER A 795 -24.92 -9.42 19.52
N TRP A 796 -25.37 -9.36 20.79
CA TRP A 796 -24.91 -8.41 21.81
C TRP A 796 -24.92 -9.00 23.21
#